data_AF-A0A1G9WKE9-F1
#
_entry.id   AF-A0A1G9WKE9-F1
#
_cell.length_a   1.000
_cell.length_b   1.000
_cell.length_c   1.000
_cell.angle_alpha   90.00
_cell.angle_beta   90.00
_cell.angle_gamma   90.00
#
_symmetry.space_group_name_H-M   'P 1'
#
loop_
_entity.id
_entity.type
_entity.pdbx_description
1 polymer ?
#
loop_
_entity_poly.entity_id
_entity_poly.type
_entity_poly.pdbx_seq_one_letter_code
_entity_poly.pdbx_strand_id
1 'polypeptide(L)'
;MNQHYWQGEWVDDAEADRRLSTLEEATQAVLGRDPLSPLIVMAAAERLVEHLADAASPVRQRLARRLVDWNVPSKEIEQILGGLSGALARPTIEKKVVRELGSVDPNRLARFDFRKQVFEAWVPVGLLAHIAPGNAPAAGALSCLEGLLSGNLNVVKTSGDDSRFTAELLSALADADPTGQIAERVIVLHYSSSRRDWLERMCAPADAVAAWGGEEALAGVASVLRPGCRMVDWGPKLSFAYLTSDSWDDAETLRAVAADVCAMDQQACSSPQVIYLDTGDDAEVFAFAERFAAVLDEVVPTVERREPSAPEWAEITNTVLVAELEQHLGLTKVHKTDSWRVLADTRSALRASPLYRTVWVKSLARKEISSVLRPMRRYLQTVGLGANRQDTAVLTRSLIAAGVQRVTVPGAMLGSYDGEPHDGVYALQRYSRRVDVQLDERFNRDACLDDLVGARKLPPPSVPVTTKARFDELQDDLSRAEVFFRSGGTTGAPKLSAFSWADYDEHMRHGAEGMIAAGFDPRTDRTMNLFFGGQLYGGFPSFFSVLERLEAVQYPMAGQQNEHEMVAKSIVDNRVDTVLGMPSYLLRLFDEAGETLRAYRGIRKIFYGGEHFSEQQKRWLTEEFGVELIRSAAYGSVDGGPLGYQCLESPSRVHHLFAGIQTLEILDQEEDRPVGPGETGRLVFTAHTRRGQRLDRYEIGDLGRWLDEDCPCGRRTPRFELLGRVGDVFRSGGHFLNYRRFVSVAGEAFDYTGDLQIVLDEVGDQERLIIRLDRDRAPADAEKVWTEFVQRYPDLETTAVRDQLVSLHVELVPAEEFERTTNSGKLVAVVDDRERNGA
;
A
#
# COMPACT_ATOMS: atom_id res chain seq x y z
N MET A 1 7.96 -7.39 -41.33
CA MET A 1 8.80 -7.94 -40.25
C MET A 1 8.05 -7.68 -38.97
N ASN A 2 7.77 -8.71 -38.18
CA ASN A 2 7.15 -8.48 -36.89
C ASN A 2 8.18 -7.80 -35.99
N GLN A 3 7.68 -6.97 -35.07
CA GLN A 3 8.48 -6.34 -34.04
C GLN A 3 8.02 -6.88 -32.69
N HIS A 4 9.00 -7.19 -31.85
CA HIS A 4 8.82 -7.68 -30.50
C HIS A 4 9.42 -6.67 -29.53
N TYR A 5 8.88 -6.59 -28.33
CA TYR A 5 9.46 -5.79 -27.26
C TYR A 5 10.25 -6.72 -26.34
N TRP A 6 11.53 -6.46 -26.14
CA TRP A 6 12.42 -7.32 -25.35
C TRP A 6 13.25 -6.45 -24.42
N GLN A 7 12.87 -6.43 -23.15
CA GLN A 7 13.63 -5.81 -22.06
C GLN A 7 14.07 -4.36 -22.33
N GLY A 8 13.16 -3.51 -22.83
CA GLY A 8 13.47 -2.13 -23.18
C GLY A 8 13.78 -1.88 -24.67
N GLU A 9 13.97 -2.94 -25.46
CA GLU A 9 14.35 -2.82 -26.87
C GLU A 9 13.28 -3.35 -27.83
N TRP A 10 13.16 -2.72 -29.01
CA TRP A 10 12.37 -3.26 -30.10
C TRP A 10 13.25 -4.12 -31.02
N VAL A 11 12.90 -5.40 -31.17
CA VAL A 11 13.68 -6.38 -31.94
C VAL A 11 12.85 -7.01 -33.06
N ASP A 12 13.52 -7.47 -34.11
CA ASP A 12 12.87 -8.20 -35.21
C ASP A 12 12.75 -9.71 -34.91
N ASP A 13 12.06 -10.44 -35.80
CA ASP A 13 11.87 -11.89 -35.68
C ASP A 13 13.20 -12.67 -35.54
N ALA A 14 14.27 -12.23 -36.23
CA ALA A 14 15.54 -12.94 -36.26
C ALA A 14 16.30 -12.77 -34.95
N GLU A 15 16.28 -11.58 -34.37
CA GLU A 15 16.86 -11.31 -33.05
C GLU A 15 16.02 -11.94 -31.92
N ALA A 16 14.69 -11.88 -32.00
CA ALA A 16 13.82 -12.56 -31.04
C ALA A 16 14.04 -14.09 -31.03
N ASP A 17 14.21 -14.72 -32.20
CA ASP A 17 14.52 -16.16 -32.30
C ASP A 17 15.83 -16.52 -31.60
N ARG A 18 16.86 -15.67 -31.78
CA ARG A 18 18.17 -15.84 -31.11
C ARG A 18 18.01 -15.74 -29.60
N ARG A 19 17.38 -14.66 -29.10
CA ARG A 19 17.23 -14.39 -27.66
C ARG A 19 16.34 -15.41 -26.94
N LEU A 20 15.36 -16.00 -27.63
CA LEU A 20 14.56 -17.11 -27.07
C LEU A 20 15.42 -18.30 -26.65
N SER A 21 16.55 -18.53 -27.32
CA SER A 21 17.46 -19.64 -26.99
C SER A 21 18.26 -19.39 -25.71
N THR A 22 18.33 -18.14 -25.24
CA THR A 22 19.02 -17.72 -24.00
C THR A 22 18.04 -17.18 -22.94
N LEU A 23 16.74 -17.47 -23.07
CA LEU A 23 15.71 -16.99 -22.15
C LEU A 23 15.94 -17.47 -20.71
N GLU A 24 16.45 -18.68 -20.52
CA GLU A 24 16.79 -19.22 -19.19
C GLU A 24 17.93 -18.42 -18.54
N GLU A 25 18.97 -18.06 -19.29
CA GLU A 25 20.08 -17.23 -18.82
C GLU A 25 19.61 -15.82 -18.47
N ALA A 26 18.74 -15.23 -19.30
CA ALA A 26 18.11 -13.94 -19.02
C ALA A 26 17.26 -14.00 -17.74
N THR A 27 16.54 -15.10 -17.52
CA THR A 27 15.76 -15.34 -16.30
C THR A 27 16.67 -15.37 -15.08
N GLN A 28 17.74 -16.16 -15.11
CA GLN A 28 18.71 -16.26 -14.01
C GLN A 28 19.36 -14.90 -13.70
N ALA A 29 19.71 -14.14 -14.74
CA ALA A 29 20.29 -12.81 -14.59
C ALA A 29 19.34 -11.80 -13.95
N VAL A 30 18.03 -11.88 -14.22
CA VAL A 30 17.01 -11.01 -13.61
C VAL A 30 16.69 -11.44 -12.17
N LEU A 31 16.58 -12.75 -11.92
CA LEU A 31 16.28 -13.29 -10.58
C LEU A 31 17.45 -13.14 -9.60
N GLY A 32 18.68 -12.98 -10.10
CA GLY A 32 19.86 -12.66 -9.29
C GLY A 32 19.97 -11.19 -8.86
N ARG A 33 19.07 -10.32 -9.31
CA ARG A 33 19.02 -8.89 -8.95
C ARG A 33 18.04 -8.64 -7.81
N ASP A 34 17.98 -7.39 -7.35
CA ASP A 34 17.00 -6.97 -6.35
C ASP A 34 15.55 -7.24 -6.81
N PRO A 35 14.67 -7.71 -5.92
CA PRO A 35 13.26 -7.91 -6.24
C PRO A 35 12.58 -6.62 -6.69
N LEU A 36 11.75 -6.70 -7.74
CA LEU A 36 10.92 -5.58 -8.17
C LEU A 36 9.84 -5.31 -7.12
N SER A 37 9.84 -4.12 -6.52
CA SER A 37 8.82 -3.71 -5.57
C SER A 37 7.51 -3.35 -6.28
N PRO A 38 6.34 -3.77 -5.76
CA PRO A 38 5.04 -3.34 -6.28
C PRO A 38 4.85 -1.83 -6.23
N LEU A 39 5.52 -1.12 -5.31
CA LEU A 39 5.49 0.34 -5.21
C LEU A 39 6.09 1.02 -6.46
N ILE A 40 7.11 0.42 -7.09
CA ILE A 40 7.69 0.92 -8.34
C ILE A 40 6.67 0.77 -9.48
N VAL A 41 6.01 -0.39 -9.55
CA VAL A 41 4.98 -0.68 -10.55
C VAL A 41 3.79 0.27 -10.40
N MET A 42 3.32 0.52 -9.17
CA MET A 42 2.26 1.47 -8.89
C MET A 42 2.64 2.90 -9.30
N ALA A 43 3.87 3.34 -9.00
CA ALA A 43 4.33 4.67 -9.38
C ALA A 43 4.46 4.84 -10.90
N ALA A 44 4.92 3.82 -11.62
CA ALA A 44 4.97 3.82 -13.08
C ALA A 44 3.55 3.80 -13.71
N ALA A 45 2.64 3.00 -13.15
CA ALA A 45 1.25 2.96 -13.58
C ALA A 45 0.54 4.30 -13.36
N GLU A 46 0.79 4.98 -12.24
CA GLU A 46 0.26 6.33 -11.96
C GLU A 46 0.70 7.36 -13.02
N ARG A 47 1.99 7.39 -13.39
CA ARG A 47 2.49 8.22 -14.49
C ARG A 47 1.89 7.85 -15.85
N LEU A 48 1.68 6.55 -16.11
CA LEU A 48 1.03 6.11 -17.34
C LEU A 48 -0.45 6.54 -17.39
N VAL A 49 -1.16 6.53 -16.26
CA VAL A 49 -2.55 7.01 -16.18
C VAL A 49 -2.64 8.50 -16.54
N GLU A 50 -1.69 9.34 -16.12
CA GLU A 50 -1.63 10.75 -16.53
C GLU A 50 -1.54 10.88 -18.05
N HIS A 51 -0.68 10.06 -18.69
CA HIS A 51 -0.59 10.00 -20.14
C HIS A 51 -1.86 9.49 -20.82
N LEU A 52 -2.59 8.55 -20.22
CA LEU A 52 -3.84 8.03 -20.78
C LEU A 52 -5.01 9.00 -20.61
N ALA A 53 -4.99 9.83 -19.58
CA ALA A 53 -5.99 10.87 -19.32
C ALA A 53 -5.84 12.06 -20.27
N ASP A 54 -4.62 12.40 -20.68
CA ASP A 54 -4.36 13.50 -21.61
C ASP A 54 -4.59 13.08 -23.08
N ALA A 55 -5.63 13.64 -23.70
CA ALA A 55 -5.94 13.43 -25.12
C ALA A 55 -4.81 13.88 -26.07
N ALA A 56 -3.99 14.85 -25.66
CA ALA A 56 -2.85 15.36 -26.42
C ALA A 56 -1.59 14.49 -26.26
N SER A 57 -1.56 13.56 -25.30
CA SER A 57 -0.44 12.69 -25.04
C SER A 57 -0.08 11.83 -26.26
N PRO A 58 1.18 11.87 -26.73
CA PRO A 58 1.63 11.00 -27.81
C PRO A 58 1.48 9.51 -27.49
N VAL A 59 1.60 9.12 -26.23
CA VAL A 59 1.43 7.73 -25.77
C VAL A 59 -0.01 7.27 -26.03
N ARG A 60 -0.98 8.07 -25.58
CA ARG A 60 -2.41 7.75 -25.76
C ARG A 60 -2.79 7.69 -27.23
N GLN A 61 -2.31 8.63 -28.04
CA GLN A 61 -2.58 8.65 -29.49
C GLN A 61 -2.02 7.41 -30.20
N ARG A 62 -0.81 6.94 -29.82
CA ARG A 62 -0.25 5.70 -30.35
C ARG A 62 -1.11 4.49 -29.96
N LEU A 63 -1.51 4.37 -28.70
CA LEU A 63 -2.36 3.27 -28.22
C LEU A 63 -3.74 3.25 -28.90
N ALA A 64 -4.39 4.41 -29.03
CA ALA A 64 -5.66 4.53 -29.76
C ALA A 64 -5.52 4.08 -31.21
N ARG A 65 -4.43 4.47 -31.89
CA ARG A 65 -4.16 4.02 -33.27
C ARG A 65 -3.97 2.51 -33.35
N ARG A 66 -3.30 1.88 -32.39
CA ARG A 66 -3.19 0.41 -32.33
C ARG A 66 -4.56 -0.24 -32.20
N LEU A 67 -5.48 0.30 -31.40
CA LEU A 67 -6.84 -0.25 -31.30
C LEU A 67 -7.60 -0.12 -32.64
N VAL A 68 -7.43 1.00 -33.36
CA VAL A 68 -7.97 1.14 -34.73
C VAL A 68 -7.38 0.08 -35.67
N ASP A 69 -6.07 -0.12 -35.65
CA ASP A 69 -5.38 -1.13 -36.47
C ASP A 69 -5.85 -2.55 -36.12
N TRP A 70 -6.34 -2.77 -34.89
CA TRP A 70 -6.94 -4.03 -34.43
C TRP A 70 -8.43 -4.15 -34.77
N ASN A 71 -8.97 -3.25 -35.59
CA ASN A 71 -10.40 -3.18 -35.97
C ASN A 71 -11.35 -3.00 -34.77
N VAL A 72 -10.89 -2.38 -33.67
CA VAL A 72 -11.77 -2.00 -32.56
C VAL A 72 -12.62 -0.80 -32.99
N PRO A 73 -13.96 -0.86 -32.85
CA PRO A 73 -14.83 0.26 -33.19
C PRO A 73 -14.48 1.54 -32.42
N SER A 74 -14.54 2.71 -33.07
CA SER A 74 -14.14 3.98 -32.45
C SER A 74 -14.84 4.29 -31.12
N LYS A 75 -16.09 3.85 -30.95
CA LYS A 75 -16.84 4.01 -29.69
C LYS A 75 -16.27 3.16 -28.54
N GLU A 76 -15.71 1.98 -28.83
CA GLU A 76 -15.13 1.06 -27.85
C GLU A 76 -13.70 1.47 -27.44
N ILE A 77 -12.97 2.18 -28.31
CA ILE A 77 -11.60 2.63 -28.02
C ILE A 77 -11.53 3.45 -26.74
N GLU A 78 -12.42 4.43 -26.60
CA GLU A 78 -12.48 5.29 -25.41
C GLU A 78 -12.85 4.50 -24.15
N GLN A 79 -13.72 3.49 -24.28
CA GLN A 79 -14.07 2.60 -23.16
C GLN A 79 -12.89 1.72 -22.74
N ILE A 80 -12.12 1.18 -23.69
CA ILE A 80 -10.93 0.38 -23.41
C ILE A 80 -9.86 1.24 -22.73
N LEU A 81 -9.57 2.43 -23.27
CA LEU A 81 -8.58 3.33 -22.69
C LEU A 81 -9.02 3.83 -21.30
N GLY A 82 -10.29 4.19 -21.12
CA GLY A 82 -10.85 4.58 -19.83
C GLY A 82 -10.81 3.42 -18.80
N GLY A 83 -11.15 2.21 -19.24
CA GLY A 83 -11.06 1.00 -18.42
C GLY A 83 -9.62 0.68 -18.01
N LEU A 84 -8.65 0.86 -18.92
CA LEU A 84 -7.23 0.74 -18.62
C LEU A 84 -6.77 1.77 -17.60
N SER A 85 -7.18 3.04 -17.74
CA SER A 85 -6.89 4.07 -16.74
C SER A 85 -7.43 3.68 -15.36
N GLY A 86 -8.65 3.14 -15.28
CA GLY A 86 -9.23 2.66 -14.03
C GLY A 86 -8.48 1.46 -13.44
N ALA A 87 -8.05 0.51 -14.27
CA ALA A 87 -7.30 -0.67 -13.84
C ALA A 87 -5.86 -0.35 -13.39
N LEU A 88 -5.24 0.65 -14.01
CA LEU A 88 -3.89 1.13 -13.71
C LEU A 88 -3.87 2.18 -12.57
N ALA A 89 -5.04 2.70 -12.18
CA ALA A 89 -5.13 3.67 -11.10
C ALA A 89 -4.57 3.09 -9.80
N ARG A 90 -3.76 3.89 -9.10
CA ARG A 90 -3.09 3.48 -7.87
C ARG A 90 -4.03 2.90 -6.80
N PRO A 91 -5.21 3.48 -6.49
CA PRO A 91 -6.13 2.89 -5.52
C PRO A 91 -6.62 1.49 -5.90
N THR A 92 -6.84 1.24 -7.19
CA THR A 92 -7.26 -0.06 -7.72
C THR A 92 -6.16 -1.11 -7.53
N ILE A 93 -4.92 -0.77 -7.91
CA ILE A 93 -3.76 -1.65 -7.76
C ILE A 93 -3.47 -1.91 -6.27
N GLU A 94 -3.43 -0.88 -5.42
CA GLU A 94 -3.22 -1.01 -3.98
C GLU A 94 -4.22 -1.97 -3.34
N LYS A 95 -5.52 -1.77 -3.62
CA LYS A 95 -6.59 -2.61 -3.08
C LYS A 95 -6.45 -4.06 -3.56
N LYS A 96 -6.03 -4.28 -4.81
CA LYS A 96 -5.74 -5.61 -5.35
C LYS A 96 -4.57 -6.27 -4.62
N VAL A 97 -3.41 -5.61 -4.52
CA VAL A 97 -2.22 -6.18 -3.85
C VAL A 97 -2.50 -6.47 -2.37
N VAL A 98 -3.13 -5.54 -1.65
CA VAL A 98 -3.49 -5.75 -0.23
C VAL A 98 -4.47 -6.90 -0.06
N ARG A 99 -5.50 -6.99 -0.90
CA ARG A 99 -6.52 -8.04 -0.76
C ARG A 99 -5.99 -9.41 -1.14
N GLU A 100 -5.13 -9.50 -2.16
CA GLU A 100 -4.60 -10.77 -2.64
C GLU A 100 -3.37 -11.25 -1.85
N LEU A 101 -2.51 -10.33 -1.39
CA LEU A 101 -1.22 -10.65 -0.78
C LEU A 101 -1.06 -10.15 0.68
N GLY A 102 -1.94 -9.27 1.16
CA GLY A 102 -2.03 -8.86 2.57
C GLY A 102 -1.37 -7.52 2.93
N SER A 103 -0.52 -6.95 2.07
CA SER A 103 0.12 -5.64 2.26
C SER A 103 0.43 -5.02 0.90
N VAL A 104 0.74 -3.72 0.85
CA VAL A 104 1.22 -3.02 -0.36
C VAL A 104 2.68 -3.34 -0.69
N ASP A 105 3.43 -3.83 0.30
CA ASP A 105 4.79 -4.34 0.09
C ASP A 105 4.94 -5.80 0.55
N PRO A 106 4.25 -6.74 -0.12
CA PRO A 106 4.17 -8.14 0.28
C PRO A 106 5.49 -8.91 0.09
N ASN A 107 6.48 -8.31 -0.57
CA ASN A 107 7.78 -8.92 -0.84
C ASN A 107 8.80 -8.68 0.28
N ARG A 108 8.45 -7.96 1.36
CA ARG A 108 9.33 -7.78 2.52
C ARG A 108 9.39 -9.08 3.32
N LEU A 109 10.58 -9.60 3.57
CA LEU A 109 10.78 -10.78 4.40
C LEU A 109 10.76 -10.39 5.88
N ALA A 110 9.53 -10.24 6.40
CA ALA A 110 9.25 -9.71 7.73
C ALA A 110 8.56 -10.74 8.63
N ARG A 111 8.63 -10.52 9.94
CA ARG A 111 7.90 -11.33 10.91
C ARG A 111 6.41 -11.04 10.86
N PHE A 112 5.62 -12.10 10.90
CA PHE A 112 4.18 -12.03 11.18
C PHE A 112 3.85 -12.26 12.66
N ASP A 113 4.74 -12.95 13.40
CA ASP A 113 4.68 -13.18 14.86
C ASP A 113 5.98 -12.65 15.48
N PHE A 114 5.93 -11.46 16.09
CA PHE A 114 7.12 -10.79 16.62
C PHE A 114 7.80 -11.55 17.76
N ARG A 115 7.14 -12.54 18.36
CA ARG A 115 7.69 -13.40 19.43
C ARG A 115 8.57 -14.53 18.90
N LYS A 116 8.61 -14.74 17.58
CA LYS A 116 9.37 -15.81 16.93
C LYS A 116 10.31 -15.25 15.87
N GLN A 117 11.39 -15.96 15.61
CA GLN A 117 12.39 -15.64 14.58
C GLN A 117 11.98 -16.29 13.25
N VAL A 118 10.70 -16.15 12.88
CA VAL A 118 10.11 -16.68 11.65
C VAL A 118 9.66 -15.53 10.78
N PHE A 119 10.19 -15.49 9.56
CA PHE A 119 9.95 -14.44 8.59
C PHE A 119 9.18 -15.02 7.42
N GLU A 120 8.21 -14.30 6.89
CA GLU A 120 7.46 -14.68 5.70
C GLU A 120 7.46 -13.57 4.66
N ALA A 121 7.41 -13.95 3.40
CA ALA A 121 7.19 -13.03 2.28
C ALA A 121 6.43 -13.74 1.15
N TRP A 122 5.82 -12.92 0.29
CA TRP A 122 5.51 -13.33 -1.06
C TRP A 122 6.70 -13.08 -1.97
N VAL A 123 7.06 -14.06 -2.78
CA VAL A 123 8.14 -13.96 -3.77
C VAL A 123 7.64 -14.37 -5.15
N PRO A 124 8.24 -13.87 -6.24
CA PRO A 124 7.88 -14.28 -7.59
C PRO A 124 7.99 -15.80 -7.78
N VAL A 125 7.19 -16.35 -8.70
CA VAL A 125 7.41 -17.71 -9.19
C VAL A 125 8.74 -17.82 -9.93
N GLY A 126 9.14 -16.77 -10.65
CA GLY A 126 10.39 -16.71 -11.41
C GLY A 126 10.12 -16.15 -12.82
N LEU A 127 10.17 -17.01 -13.83
CA LEU A 127 9.69 -16.72 -15.18
C LEU A 127 8.20 -17.06 -15.32
N LEU A 128 7.38 -16.04 -15.59
CA LEU A 128 5.96 -16.16 -15.87
C LEU A 128 5.69 -15.93 -17.36
N ALA A 129 5.18 -16.97 -18.03
CA ALA A 129 4.74 -16.87 -19.41
C ALA A 129 3.23 -16.56 -19.47
N HIS A 130 2.83 -15.65 -20.35
CA HIS A 130 1.44 -15.26 -20.56
C HIS A 130 1.02 -15.58 -22.00
N ILE A 131 -0.07 -16.32 -22.19
CA ILE A 131 -0.64 -16.62 -23.50
C ILE A 131 -1.93 -15.82 -23.66
N ALA A 132 -1.81 -14.60 -24.18
CA ALA A 132 -2.91 -13.65 -24.25
C ALA A 132 -4.00 -14.10 -25.26
N PRO A 133 -5.27 -13.78 -24.99
CA PRO A 133 -6.36 -14.07 -25.92
C PRO A 133 -6.36 -13.08 -27.09
N GLY A 134 -6.82 -13.51 -28.27
CA GLY A 134 -6.86 -12.65 -29.46
C GLY A 134 -8.05 -11.69 -29.54
N ASN A 135 -9.05 -11.85 -28.66
CA ASN A 135 -10.31 -11.10 -28.68
C ASN A 135 -10.44 -10.07 -27.54
N ALA A 136 -9.45 -9.94 -26.66
CA ALA A 136 -9.47 -9.01 -25.52
C ALA A 136 -8.17 -8.19 -25.48
N PRO A 137 -8.15 -6.99 -26.10
CA PRO A 137 -6.93 -6.21 -26.30
C PRO A 137 -6.11 -5.89 -25.04
N ALA A 138 -6.78 -5.65 -23.91
CA ALA A 138 -6.13 -5.29 -22.65
C ALA A 138 -5.65 -6.50 -21.83
N ALA A 139 -6.15 -7.72 -22.10
CA ALA A 139 -5.98 -8.85 -21.19
C ALA A 139 -4.50 -9.27 -21.01
N GLY A 140 -3.73 -9.29 -22.10
CA GLY A 140 -2.31 -9.64 -22.06
C GLY A 140 -1.48 -8.64 -21.24
N ALA A 141 -1.74 -7.34 -21.41
CA ALA A 141 -1.05 -6.29 -20.68
C ALA A 141 -1.41 -6.27 -19.19
N LEU A 142 -2.70 -6.40 -18.86
CA LEU A 142 -3.15 -6.45 -17.46
C LEU A 142 -2.63 -7.68 -16.73
N SER A 143 -2.54 -8.84 -17.40
CA SER A 143 -1.91 -10.00 -16.78
C SER A 143 -0.41 -9.82 -16.57
N CYS A 144 0.29 -9.17 -17.50
CA CYS A 144 1.71 -8.85 -17.32
C CYS A 144 1.91 -7.86 -16.16
N LEU A 145 1.03 -6.87 -16.01
CA LEU A 145 1.02 -5.97 -14.85
C LEU A 145 0.90 -6.76 -13.53
N GLU A 146 -0.02 -7.73 -13.44
CA GLU A 146 -0.14 -8.62 -12.29
C GLU A 146 1.14 -9.45 -12.05
N GLY A 147 1.80 -9.89 -13.13
CA GLY A 147 3.09 -10.57 -13.08
C GLY A 147 4.22 -9.67 -12.53
N LEU A 148 4.26 -8.40 -12.95
CA LEU A 148 5.17 -7.37 -12.45
C LEU A 148 4.90 -7.02 -10.98
N LEU A 149 3.63 -6.89 -10.57
CA LEU A 149 3.24 -6.70 -9.17
C LEU A 149 3.63 -7.88 -8.28
N SER A 150 3.84 -9.06 -8.86
CA SER A 150 4.35 -10.24 -8.16
C SER A 150 5.88 -10.35 -8.23
N GLY A 151 6.56 -9.45 -8.97
CA GLY A 151 8.01 -9.38 -9.12
C GLY A 151 8.62 -10.29 -10.20
N ASN A 152 7.81 -10.92 -11.06
CA ASN A 152 8.29 -11.90 -12.04
C ASN A 152 9.00 -11.26 -13.24
N LEU A 153 9.82 -12.05 -13.94
CA LEU A 153 10.13 -11.81 -15.36
C LEU A 153 8.94 -12.32 -16.18
N ASN A 154 8.42 -11.49 -17.07
CA ASN A 154 7.19 -11.78 -17.81
C ASN A 154 7.47 -11.90 -19.30
N VAL A 155 7.07 -13.01 -19.90
CA VAL A 155 7.07 -13.20 -21.37
C VAL A 155 5.65 -13.34 -21.84
N VAL A 156 5.17 -12.38 -22.62
CA VAL A 156 3.80 -12.33 -23.14
C VAL A 156 3.80 -12.74 -24.60
N LYS A 157 3.08 -13.81 -24.94
CA LYS A 157 2.73 -14.14 -26.32
C LYS A 157 1.40 -13.48 -26.66
N THR A 158 1.38 -12.64 -27.70
CA THR A 158 0.13 -12.09 -28.27
C THR A 158 -0.32 -12.88 -29.50
N SER A 159 -1.60 -12.77 -29.85
CA SER A 159 -2.13 -13.39 -31.07
C SER A 159 -1.53 -12.77 -32.33
N GLY A 160 -1.52 -13.50 -33.44
CA GLY A 160 -1.13 -12.94 -34.74
C GLY A 160 -2.00 -11.76 -35.19
N ASP A 161 -3.23 -11.65 -34.66
CA ASP A 161 -4.15 -10.54 -34.94
C ASP A 161 -3.93 -9.31 -34.03
N ASP A 162 -3.09 -9.41 -33.00
CA ASP A 162 -2.77 -8.27 -32.10
C ASP A 162 -2.05 -7.18 -32.89
N SER A 163 -2.53 -5.94 -32.79
CA SER A 163 -1.95 -4.82 -33.54
C SER A 163 -0.65 -4.27 -32.94
N ARG A 164 0.01 -5.02 -32.05
CA ARG A 164 1.09 -4.60 -31.12
C ARG A 164 0.61 -3.71 -29.98
N PHE A 165 -0.69 -3.62 -29.74
CA PHE A 165 -1.26 -2.83 -28.65
C PHE A 165 -0.65 -3.23 -27.29
N THR A 166 -0.58 -4.53 -27.00
CA THR A 166 -0.01 -5.04 -25.74
C THR A 166 1.44 -4.63 -25.55
N ALA A 167 2.25 -4.74 -26.61
CA ALA A 167 3.68 -4.38 -26.57
C ALA A 167 3.88 -2.88 -26.35
N GLU A 168 3.10 -2.04 -27.03
CA GLU A 168 3.18 -0.57 -26.90
C GLU A 168 2.73 -0.11 -25.50
N LEU A 169 1.69 -0.72 -24.93
CA LEU A 169 1.21 -0.39 -23.58
C LEU A 169 2.25 -0.75 -22.51
N LEU A 170 2.84 -1.94 -22.61
CA LEU A 170 3.86 -2.38 -21.66
C LEU A 170 5.19 -1.64 -21.85
N SER A 171 5.56 -1.25 -23.07
CA SER A 171 6.69 -0.34 -23.32
C SER A 171 6.45 1.02 -22.67
N ALA A 172 5.25 1.59 -22.78
CA ALA A 172 4.94 2.86 -22.14
C ALA A 172 4.97 2.78 -20.61
N LEU A 173 4.53 1.65 -20.03
CA LEU A 173 4.67 1.39 -18.59
C LEU A 173 6.14 1.30 -18.17
N ALA A 174 6.98 0.63 -18.98
CA ALA A 174 8.41 0.53 -18.73
C ALA A 174 9.13 1.88 -18.85
N ASP A 175 8.80 2.69 -19.86
CA ASP A 175 9.34 4.05 -20.04
C ASP A 175 8.94 4.98 -18.89
N ALA A 176 7.79 4.71 -18.27
CA ALA A 176 7.34 5.42 -17.08
C ALA A 176 8.13 5.02 -15.83
N ASP A 177 8.96 3.97 -15.80
CA ASP A 177 9.80 3.61 -14.65
C ASP A 177 11.24 4.16 -14.81
N PRO A 178 11.63 5.21 -14.06
CA PRO A 178 12.97 5.79 -14.17
C PRO A 178 14.08 4.87 -13.64
N THR A 179 13.74 3.79 -12.92
CA THR A 179 14.72 2.83 -12.42
C THR A 179 15.10 1.76 -13.45
N GLY A 180 14.31 1.61 -14.52
CA GLY A 180 14.50 0.59 -15.56
C GLY A 180 14.13 -0.84 -15.14
N GLN A 181 13.72 -1.08 -13.89
CA GLN A 181 13.45 -2.41 -13.36
C GLN A 181 12.23 -3.08 -14.00
N ILE A 182 11.23 -2.30 -14.43
CA ILE A 182 10.08 -2.80 -15.20
C ILE A 182 10.54 -3.25 -16.58
N ALA A 183 11.32 -2.41 -17.29
CA ALA A 183 11.81 -2.73 -18.63
C ALA A 183 12.54 -4.08 -18.63
N GLU A 184 13.46 -4.30 -17.70
CA GLU A 184 14.23 -5.55 -17.54
C GLU A 184 13.36 -6.81 -17.34
N ARG A 185 12.10 -6.65 -16.94
CA ARG A 185 11.17 -7.74 -16.60
C ARG A 185 10.04 -7.95 -17.60
N VAL A 186 10.08 -7.28 -18.74
CA VAL A 186 9.02 -7.36 -19.76
C VAL A 186 9.58 -7.83 -21.10
N ILE A 187 9.00 -8.91 -21.62
CA ILE A 187 9.20 -9.41 -22.98
C ILE A 187 7.80 -9.62 -23.60
N VAL A 188 7.58 -9.12 -24.81
CA VAL A 188 6.34 -9.27 -25.57
C VAL A 188 6.65 -9.78 -26.96
N LEU A 189 6.20 -11.01 -27.24
CA LEU A 189 6.42 -11.74 -28.47
C LEU A 189 5.12 -11.81 -29.28
N HIS A 190 5.08 -11.10 -30.40
CA HIS A 190 3.97 -11.14 -31.34
C HIS A 190 4.21 -12.20 -32.43
N TYR A 191 3.56 -13.37 -32.32
CA TYR A 191 3.68 -14.44 -33.31
C TYR A 191 2.45 -15.36 -33.39
N SER A 192 2.26 -15.98 -34.56
CA SER A 192 1.15 -16.92 -34.80
C SER A 192 1.31 -18.21 -33.98
N SER A 193 0.19 -18.76 -33.50
CA SER A 193 0.16 -20.05 -32.80
C SER A 193 0.69 -21.23 -33.61
N SER A 194 0.90 -21.09 -34.93
CA SER A 194 1.57 -22.10 -35.75
C SER A 194 3.07 -22.24 -35.45
N ARG A 195 3.72 -21.22 -34.86
CA ARG A 195 5.12 -21.26 -34.43
C ARG A 195 5.27 -22.01 -33.09
N ARG A 196 4.99 -23.31 -33.14
CA ARG A 196 5.04 -24.19 -31.95
C ARG A 196 6.46 -24.26 -31.36
N ASP A 197 7.48 -24.12 -32.20
CA ASP A 197 8.88 -24.05 -31.80
C ASP A 197 9.18 -22.87 -30.85
N TRP A 198 8.54 -21.71 -31.05
CA TRP A 198 8.66 -20.57 -30.14
C TRP A 198 7.90 -20.78 -28.85
N LEU A 199 6.69 -21.35 -28.93
CA LEU A 199 5.89 -21.65 -27.75
C LEU A 199 6.62 -22.64 -26.82
N GLU A 200 7.22 -23.69 -27.39
CA GLU A 200 8.01 -24.68 -26.65
C GLU A 200 9.24 -24.03 -26.00
N ARG A 201 10.03 -23.23 -26.74
CA ARG A 201 11.20 -22.52 -26.19
C ARG A 201 10.83 -21.51 -25.11
N MET A 202 9.72 -20.81 -25.27
CA MET A 202 9.19 -19.85 -24.30
C MET A 202 8.70 -20.54 -23.02
N CYS A 203 7.98 -21.66 -23.12
CA CYS A 203 7.43 -22.35 -21.95
C CYS A 203 8.44 -23.27 -21.25
N ALA A 204 9.49 -23.72 -21.96
CA ALA A 204 10.49 -24.65 -21.44
C ALA A 204 11.18 -24.17 -20.14
N PRO A 205 11.62 -22.91 -20.01
CA PRO A 205 12.21 -22.39 -18.78
C PRO A 205 11.18 -21.76 -17.82
N ALA A 206 9.88 -21.76 -18.15
CA ALA A 206 8.87 -21.04 -17.37
C ALA A 206 8.52 -21.78 -16.06
N ASP A 207 8.51 -21.06 -14.95
CA ASP A 207 8.06 -21.56 -13.65
C ASP A 207 6.53 -21.60 -13.55
N ALA A 208 5.87 -20.68 -14.27
CA ALA A 208 4.42 -20.68 -14.42
C ALA A 208 3.99 -20.18 -15.81
N VAL A 209 2.83 -20.65 -16.26
CA VAL A 209 2.17 -20.18 -17.49
C VAL A 209 0.74 -19.78 -17.18
N ALA A 210 0.40 -18.51 -17.39
CA ALA A 210 -0.96 -18.02 -17.41
C ALA A 210 -1.51 -18.07 -18.83
N ALA A 211 -2.56 -18.86 -19.06
CA ALA A 211 -3.07 -19.12 -20.40
C ALA A 211 -4.55 -18.80 -20.52
N TRP A 212 -4.90 -17.97 -21.50
CA TRP A 212 -6.26 -17.68 -21.90
C TRP A 212 -6.60 -18.42 -23.19
N GLY A 213 -7.84 -18.88 -23.30
CA GLY A 213 -8.36 -19.42 -24.55
C GLY A 213 -9.34 -20.56 -24.36
N GLY A 214 -9.81 -21.11 -25.50
CA GLY A 214 -10.66 -22.29 -25.53
C GLY A 214 -9.92 -23.55 -25.08
N GLU A 215 -10.66 -24.64 -24.92
CA GLU A 215 -10.13 -25.90 -24.39
C GLU A 215 -8.96 -26.45 -25.20
N GLU A 216 -9.04 -26.42 -26.52
CA GLU A 216 -7.96 -26.89 -27.41
C GLU A 216 -6.69 -26.05 -27.26
N ALA A 217 -6.83 -24.73 -27.11
CA ALA A 217 -5.69 -23.83 -26.90
C ALA A 217 -5.01 -24.13 -25.56
N LEU A 218 -5.80 -24.31 -24.50
CA LEU A 218 -5.29 -24.67 -23.17
C LEU A 218 -4.63 -26.06 -23.17
N ALA A 219 -5.22 -27.04 -23.84
CA ALA A 219 -4.62 -28.37 -24.00
C ALA A 219 -3.31 -28.31 -24.79
N GLY A 220 -3.25 -27.46 -25.83
CA GLY A 220 -2.04 -27.20 -26.60
C GLY A 220 -0.91 -26.63 -25.74
N VAL A 221 -1.20 -25.63 -24.90
CA VAL A 221 -0.22 -25.07 -23.95
C VAL A 221 0.19 -26.13 -22.92
N ALA A 222 -0.76 -26.84 -22.32
CA ALA A 222 -0.49 -27.88 -21.33
C ALA A 222 0.44 -28.98 -21.89
N SER A 223 0.34 -29.30 -23.18
CA SER A 223 1.16 -30.33 -23.84
C SER A 223 2.65 -30.02 -23.91
N VAL A 224 3.04 -28.74 -23.77
CA VAL A 224 4.45 -28.30 -23.84
C VAL A 224 5.03 -27.92 -22.49
N LEU A 225 4.24 -27.98 -21.41
CA LEU A 225 4.70 -27.65 -20.06
C LEU A 225 5.53 -28.80 -19.47
N ARG A 226 6.62 -28.44 -18.78
CA ARG A 226 7.44 -29.40 -18.04
C ARG A 226 6.83 -29.70 -16.67
N PRO A 227 7.06 -30.90 -16.09
CA PRO A 227 6.68 -31.16 -14.71
C PRO A 227 7.25 -30.11 -13.76
N GLY A 228 6.42 -29.62 -12.82
CA GLY A 228 6.79 -28.53 -11.90
C GLY A 228 6.37 -27.13 -12.37
N CYS A 229 6.15 -26.92 -13.66
CA CYS A 229 5.60 -25.67 -14.18
C CYS A 229 4.12 -25.52 -13.76
N ARG A 230 3.78 -24.39 -13.16
CA ARG A 230 2.41 -24.08 -12.73
C ARG A 230 1.57 -23.56 -13.90
N MET A 231 0.51 -24.25 -14.26
CA MET A 231 -0.50 -23.71 -15.18
C MET A 231 -1.57 -22.92 -14.43
N VAL A 232 -1.81 -21.68 -14.85
CA VAL A 232 -2.94 -20.85 -14.40
C VAL A 232 -3.92 -20.77 -15.57
N ASP A 233 -5.05 -21.47 -15.46
CA ASP A 233 -6.02 -21.62 -16.55
C ASP A 233 -7.11 -20.54 -16.51
N TRP A 234 -7.20 -19.76 -17.58
CA TRP A 234 -8.28 -18.79 -17.80
C TRP A 234 -9.13 -19.30 -18.98
N GLY A 235 -9.74 -20.45 -18.74
CA GLY A 235 -10.53 -21.19 -19.73
C GLY A 235 -11.96 -20.73 -19.88
N PRO A 236 -12.73 -21.36 -20.78
CA PRO A 236 -14.12 -20.98 -21.02
C PRO A 236 -14.97 -21.13 -19.76
N LYS A 237 -15.82 -20.13 -19.52
CA LYS A 237 -16.75 -20.07 -18.40
C LYS A 237 -18.18 -19.92 -18.89
N LEU A 238 -19.10 -20.45 -18.09
CA LEU A 238 -20.54 -20.42 -18.29
C LEU A 238 -21.18 -19.79 -17.05
N SER A 239 -22.04 -18.81 -17.32
CA SER A 239 -22.84 -18.12 -16.31
C SER A 239 -24.32 -18.29 -16.62
N PHE A 240 -25.16 -18.22 -15.61
CA PHE A 240 -26.59 -18.49 -15.74
C PHE A 240 -27.42 -17.69 -14.72
N ALA A 241 -28.71 -17.52 -14.96
CA ALA A 241 -29.64 -17.04 -13.95
C ALA A 241 -30.33 -18.24 -13.28
N TYR A 242 -30.69 -18.11 -12.00
CA TYR A 242 -31.51 -19.09 -11.28
C TYR A 242 -32.64 -18.35 -10.58
N LEU A 243 -33.88 -18.67 -10.93
CA LEU A 243 -35.06 -17.96 -10.45
C LEU A 243 -35.98 -18.91 -9.67
N THR A 244 -36.34 -18.49 -8.47
CA THR A 244 -37.36 -19.13 -7.64
C THR A 244 -38.76 -18.72 -8.10
N SER A 245 -39.79 -19.45 -7.67
CA SER A 245 -41.17 -19.24 -8.12
C SER A 245 -41.74 -17.85 -7.81
N ASP A 246 -41.29 -17.23 -6.73
CA ASP A 246 -41.63 -15.85 -6.34
C ASP A 246 -40.89 -14.79 -7.17
N SER A 247 -39.82 -15.17 -7.87
CA SER A 247 -38.96 -14.24 -8.62
C SER A 247 -39.13 -14.33 -10.14
N TRP A 248 -39.54 -15.49 -10.67
CA TRP A 248 -39.67 -15.68 -12.13
C TRP A 248 -40.91 -15.03 -12.75
N ASP A 249 -41.80 -14.47 -11.93
CA ASP A 249 -43.02 -13.75 -12.33
C ASP A 249 -42.91 -12.25 -11.98
N ASP A 250 -41.82 -11.87 -11.32
CA ASP A 250 -41.54 -10.48 -10.97
C ASP A 250 -40.99 -9.72 -12.18
N ALA A 251 -41.72 -8.69 -12.62
CA ALA A 251 -41.40 -7.94 -13.82
C ALA A 251 -40.04 -7.21 -13.74
N GLU A 252 -39.64 -6.76 -12.55
CA GLU A 252 -38.35 -6.10 -12.36
C GLU A 252 -37.20 -7.10 -12.51
N THR A 253 -37.31 -8.26 -11.86
CA THR A 253 -36.36 -9.36 -11.99
C THR A 253 -36.20 -9.83 -13.44
N LEU A 254 -37.31 -9.98 -14.18
CA LEU A 254 -37.24 -10.36 -15.60
C LEU A 254 -36.53 -9.32 -16.45
N ARG A 255 -36.82 -8.02 -16.25
CA ARG A 255 -36.09 -6.95 -16.96
C ARG A 255 -34.61 -6.93 -16.61
N ALA A 256 -34.27 -7.22 -15.35
CA ALA A 256 -32.89 -7.30 -14.89
C ALA A 256 -32.13 -8.47 -15.55
N VAL A 257 -32.74 -9.66 -15.63
CA VAL A 257 -32.16 -10.80 -16.38
C VAL A 257 -32.03 -10.46 -17.87
N ALA A 258 -33.03 -9.82 -18.47
CA ALA A 258 -32.98 -9.40 -19.88
C ALA A 258 -31.85 -8.39 -20.13
N ALA A 259 -31.63 -7.46 -19.20
CA ALA A 259 -30.50 -6.52 -19.26
C ALA A 259 -29.15 -7.25 -19.22
N ASP A 260 -28.97 -8.23 -18.32
CA ASP A 260 -27.76 -9.05 -18.27
C ASP A 260 -27.55 -9.87 -19.56
N VAL A 261 -28.62 -10.40 -20.17
CA VAL A 261 -28.56 -11.11 -21.47
C VAL A 261 -28.17 -10.16 -22.62
N CYS A 262 -28.69 -8.93 -22.62
CA CYS A 262 -28.44 -7.98 -23.70
C CYS A 262 -27.07 -7.31 -23.59
N ALA A 263 -26.56 -7.15 -22.36
CA ALA A 263 -25.29 -6.49 -22.12
C ALA A 263 -24.14 -7.22 -22.83
N MET A 264 -23.37 -6.46 -23.60
CA MET A 264 -22.25 -6.98 -24.42
C MET A 264 -22.64 -8.15 -25.34
N ASP A 265 -23.93 -8.33 -25.67
CA ASP A 265 -24.44 -9.45 -26.48
C ASP A 265 -23.99 -10.84 -25.98
N GLN A 266 -23.90 -10.98 -24.65
CA GLN A 266 -23.43 -12.17 -23.90
C GLN A 266 -21.94 -12.50 -24.07
N GLN A 267 -21.12 -11.60 -24.60
CA GLN A 267 -19.70 -11.85 -24.85
C GLN A 267 -18.85 -11.89 -23.57
N ALA A 268 -19.34 -11.33 -22.45
CA ALA A 268 -18.64 -11.44 -21.17
C ALA A 268 -18.84 -12.84 -20.56
N CYS A 269 -17.80 -13.39 -19.93
CA CYS A 269 -17.85 -14.69 -19.24
C CYS A 269 -18.93 -14.75 -18.14
N SER A 270 -19.28 -13.60 -17.56
CA SER A 270 -20.32 -13.45 -16.55
C SER A 270 -21.73 -13.35 -17.10
N SER A 271 -21.92 -13.29 -18.43
CA SER A 271 -23.25 -13.14 -19.03
C SER A 271 -24.07 -14.43 -18.92
N PRO A 272 -25.37 -14.35 -18.58
CA PRO A 272 -26.22 -15.53 -18.47
C PRO A 272 -26.45 -16.15 -19.85
N GLN A 273 -26.10 -17.44 -19.98
CA GLN A 273 -26.39 -18.25 -21.17
C GLN A 273 -27.59 -19.19 -20.97
N VAL A 274 -27.92 -19.47 -19.72
CA VAL A 274 -29.05 -20.29 -19.30
C VAL A 274 -29.82 -19.55 -18.21
N ILE A 275 -31.15 -19.68 -18.21
CA ILE A 275 -32.05 -19.28 -17.13
C ILE A 275 -32.66 -20.56 -16.58
N TYR A 276 -32.31 -20.90 -15.35
CA TYR A 276 -32.90 -22.00 -14.61
C TYR A 276 -34.09 -21.52 -13.79
N LEU A 277 -35.13 -22.33 -13.81
CA LEU A 277 -36.34 -22.15 -13.02
C LEU A 277 -36.36 -23.22 -11.92
N ASP A 278 -36.58 -22.83 -10.67
CA ASP A 278 -36.69 -23.73 -9.51
C ASP A 278 -37.96 -24.58 -9.54
N THR A 279 -38.05 -25.47 -10.52
CA THR A 279 -39.19 -26.34 -10.77
C THR A 279 -38.78 -27.64 -11.42
N GLY A 280 -39.69 -28.62 -11.37
CA GLY A 280 -39.65 -29.83 -12.18
C GLY A 280 -40.79 -29.90 -13.19
N ASP A 281 -41.57 -28.83 -13.38
CA ASP A 281 -42.69 -28.78 -14.33
C ASP A 281 -42.29 -28.07 -15.64
N ASP A 282 -42.24 -28.83 -16.72
CA ASP A 282 -41.92 -28.34 -18.06
C ASP A 282 -42.93 -27.32 -18.60
N ALA A 283 -44.19 -27.37 -18.14
CA ALA A 283 -45.20 -26.39 -18.54
C ALA A 283 -44.86 -24.99 -18.01
N GLU A 284 -44.30 -24.89 -16.80
CA GLU A 284 -43.84 -23.63 -16.22
C GLU A 284 -42.65 -23.06 -17.00
N VAL A 285 -41.74 -23.92 -17.46
CA VAL A 285 -40.60 -23.55 -18.33
C VAL A 285 -41.08 -22.93 -19.64
N PHE A 286 -42.02 -23.57 -20.33
CA PHE A 286 -42.56 -23.05 -21.59
C PHE A 286 -43.38 -21.77 -21.41
N ALA A 287 -44.13 -21.66 -20.31
CA ALA A 287 -44.89 -20.46 -19.99
C ALA A 287 -43.95 -19.28 -19.66
N PHE A 288 -42.89 -19.52 -18.89
CA PHE A 288 -41.88 -18.51 -18.60
C PHE A 288 -41.18 -18.03 -19.87
N ALA A 289 -40.78 -18.94 -20.76
CA ALA A 289 -40.07 -18.58 -21.98
C ALA A 289 -40.88 -17.61 -22.87
N GLU A 290 -42.20 -17.80 -22.94
CA GLU A 290 -43.11 -16.91 -23.64
C GLU A 290 -43.21 -15.53 -22.97
N ARG A 291 -43.26 -15.48 -21.64
CA ARG A 291 -43.24 -14.20 -20.89
C ARG A 291 -41.90 -13.47 -21.07
N PHE A 292 -40.79 -14.19 -20.95
CA PHE A 292 -39.45 -13.61 -21.06
C PHE A 292 -39.16 -13.12 -22.49
N ALA A 293 -39.68 -13.80 -23.51
CA ALA A 293 -39.66 -13.32 -24.89
C ALA A 293 -40.31 -11.93 -25.04
N ALA A 294 -41.48 -11.71 -24.43
CA ALA A 294 -42.13 -10.39 -24.43
C ALA A 294 -41.28 -9.32 -23.71
N VAL A 295 -40.59 -9.69 -22.62
CA VAL A 295 -39.66 -8.78 -21.92
C VAL A 295 -38.45 -8.42 -22.78
N LEU A 296 -37.90 -9.37 -23.55
CA LEU A 296 -36.81 -9.09 -24.48
C LEU A 296 -37.25 -8.13 -25.60
N ASP A 297 -38.47 -8.23 -26.11
CA ASP A 297 -39.00 -7.26 -27.08
C ASP A 297 -39.05 -5.83 -26.52
N GLU A 298 -39.26 -5.65 -25.21
CA GLU A 298 -39.21 -4.35 -24.55
C GLU A 298 -37.77 -3.85 -24.34
N VAL A 299 -36.85 -4.73 -23.93
CA VAL A 299 -35.48 -4.33 -23.51
C VAL A 299 -34.52 -4.20 -24.69
N VAL A 300 -34.55 -5.12 -25.65
CA VAL A 300 -33.61 -5.17 -26.79
C VAL A 300 -33.51 -3.87 -27.58
N PRO A 301 -34.60 -3.13 -27.88
CA PRO A 301 -34.53 -1.85 -28.59
C PRO A 301 -33.72 -0.76 -27.86
N THR A 302 -33.49 -0.92 -26.56
CA THR A 302 -32.74 0.04 -25.73
C THR A 302 -31.23 -0.21 -25.70
N VAL A 303 -30.77 -1.34 -26.26
CA VAL A 303 -29.36 -1.78 -26.19
C VAL A 303 -28.81 -1.97 -27.60
N GLU A 304 -27.76 -1.21 -27.95
CA GLU A 304 -27.05 -1.31 -29.24
C GLU A 304 -26.57 -2.75 -29.47
N ARG A 305 -26.71 -3.23 -30.71
CA ARG A 305 -26.43 -4.62 -31.09
C ARG A 305 -25.05 -4.74 -31.73
N ARG A 306 -24.29 -5.73 -31.30
CA ARG A 306 -23.11 -6.23 -32.00
C ARG A 306 -23.52 -7.23 -33.08
N GLU A 307 -23.04 -7.02 -34.29
CA GLU A 307 -23.32 -7.92 -35.41
C GLU A 307 -22.45 -9.18 -35.33
N PRO A 308 -23.05 -10.39 -35.38
CA PRO A 308 -22.29 -11.63 -35.46
C PRO A 308 -21.56 -11.74 -36.81
N SER A 309 -20.38 -12.34 -36.78
CA SER A 309 -19.66 -12.79 -37.97
C SER A 309 -20.36 -13.97 -38.65
N ALA A 310 -19.94 -14.32 -39.87
CA ALA A 310 -20.55 -15.45 -40.59
C ALA A 310 -20.47 -16.81 -39.85
N PRO A 311 -19.34 -17.18 -39.20
CA PRO A 311 -19.28 -18.39 -38.38
C PRO A 311 -20.22 -18.34 -37.16
N GLU A 312 -20.33 -17.19 -36.48
CA GLU A 312 -21.23 -17.03 -35.34
C GLU A 312 -22.69 -17.12 -35.79
N TRP A 313 -23.04 -16.54 -36.94
CA TRP A 313 -24.36 -16.71 -37.56
C TRP A 313 -24.66 -18.16 -37.90
N ALA A 314 -23.68 -18.92 -38.39
CA ALA A 314 -23.84 -20.34 -38.68
C ALA A 314 -24.14 -21.13 -37.39
N GLU A 315 -23.43 -20.85 -36.30
CA GLU A 315 -23.63 -21.51 -35.02
C GLU A 315 -24.99 -21.18 -34.38
N ILE A 316 -25.40 -19.91 -34.43
CA ILE A 316 -26.74 -19.46 -34.03
C ILE A 316 -27.80 -20.21 -34.85
N THR A 317 -27.67 -20.20 -36.17
CA THR A 317 -28.65 -20.82 -37.08
C THR A 317 -28.77 -22.31 -36.83
N ASN A 318 -27.65 -23.01 -36.71
CA ASN A 318 -27.61 -24.44 -36.41
C ASN A 318 -28.31 -24.75 -35.07
N THR A 319 -27.95 -24.02 -34.01
CA THR A 319 -28.53 -24.21 -32.68
C THR A 319 -30.05 -24.00 -32.68
N VAL A 320 -30.52 -22.93 -33.32
CA VAL A 320 -31.95 -22.59 -33.40
C VAL A 320 -32.71 -23.63 -34.22
N LEU A 321 -32.21 -24.05 -35.38
CA LEU A 321 -32.88 -25.04 -36.23
C LEU A 321 -32.99 -26.42 -35.54
N VAL A 322 -31.96 -26.83 -34.79
CA VAL A 322 -32.01 -28.06 -33.99
C VAL A 322 -33.09 -27.94 -32.91
N ALA A 323 -33.15 -26.81 -32.20
CA ALA A 323 -34.19 -26.58 -31.20
C ALA A 323 -35.60 -26.55 -31.80
N GLU A 324 -35.77 -25.99 -33.01
CA GLU A 324 -37.06 -26.01 -33.73
C GLU A 324 -37.46 -27.43 -34.17
N LEU A 325 -36.50 -28.26 -34.59
CA LEU A 325 -36.76 -29.65 -34.91
C LEU A 325 -37.20 -30.46 -33.68
N GLU A 326 -36.52 -30.26 -32.55
CA GLU A 326 -36.85 -30.92 -31.27
C GLU A 326 -38.22 -30.48 -30.72
N GLN A 327 -38.76 -29.32 -31.15
CA GLN A 327 -40.08 -28.84 -30.74
C GLN A 327 -41.20 -29.78 -31.23
N HIS A 328 -41.02 -30.43 -32.37
CA HIS A 328 -41.96 -31.45 -32.88
C HIS A 328 -41.99 -32.71 -32.02
N LEU A 329 -40.98 -32.92 -31.18
CA LEU A 329 -40.91 -34.01 -30.20
C LEU A 329 -41.46 -33.59 -28.82
N GLY A 330 -41.88 -32.34 -28.67
CA GLY A 330 -42.32 -31.77 -27.39
C GLY A 330 -41.19 -31.52 -26.39
N LEU A 331 -39.92 -31.57 -26.84
CA LEU A 331 -38.75 -31.42 -25.96
C LEU A 331 -38.33 -29.97 -25.75
N THR A 332 -38.66 -29.09 -26.70
CA THR A 332 -38.25 -27.69 -26.73
C THR A 332 -39.40 -26.78 -27.17
N LYS A 333 -39.29 -25.47 -26.90
CA LYS A 333 -40.15 -24.41 -27.47
C LYS A 333 -39.28 -23.21 -27.82
N VAL A 334 -39.40 -22.70 -29.04
CA VAL A 334 -38.55 -21.61 -29.56
C VAL A 334 -39.35 -20.34 -29.76
N HIS A 335 -38.87 -19.25 -29.16
CA HIS A 335 -39.32 -17.88 -29.43
C HIS A 335 -38.14 -17.09 -29.99
N LYS A 336 -38.29 -16.43 -31.15
CA LYS A 336 -37.17 -15.74 -31.79
C LYS A 336 -37.59 -14.55 -32.63
N THR A 337 -36.65 -13.62 -32.77
CA THR A 337 -36.64 -12.54 -33.75
C THR A 337 -35.28 -12.54 -34.48
N ASP A 338 -35.07 -11.55 -35.34
CA ASP A 338 -33.75 -11.33 -35.96
C ASP A 338 -32.70 -10.85 -34.94
N SER A 339 -33.11 -10.35 -33.78
CA SER A 339 -32.26 -9.71 -32.77
C SER A 339 -32.08 -10.49 -31.47
N TRP A 340 -32.99 -11.40 -31.11
CA TRP A 340 -32.90 -12.22 -29.89
C TRP A 340 -33.58 -13.59 -30.06
N ARG A 341 -33.22 -14.56 -29.20
CA ARG A 341 -33.81 -15.92 -29.18
C ARG A 341 -33.93 -16.46 -27.76
N VAL A 342 -35.08 -17.03 -27.44
CA VAL A 342 -35.36 -17.78 -26.20
C VAL A 342 -35.67 -19.22 -26.56
N LEU A 343 -34.83 -20.14 -26.08
CA LEU A 343 -34.89 -21.57 -26.36
C LEU A 343 -35.27 -22.31 -25.07
N ALA A 344 -36.54 -22.66 -24.91
CA ALA A 344 -36.99 -23.46 -23.78
C ALA A 344 -36.68 -24.94 -24.02
N ASP A 345 -36.16 -25.64 -23.02
CA ASP A 345 -35.75 -27.04 -23.11
C ASP A 345 -36.10 -27.78 -21.80
N THR A 346 -36.79 -28.91 -21.93
CA THR A 346 -37.21 -29.78 -20.82
C THR A 346 -36.04 -30.48 -20.13
N ARG A 347 -34.86 -30.52 -20.78
CA ARG A 347 -33.66 -31.17 -20.24
C ARG A 347 -32.85 -30.18 -19.40
N SER A 348 -32.64 -30.53 -18.13
CA SER A 348 -31.95 -29.69 -17.14
C SER A 348 -30.43 -29.53 -17.33
N ALA A 349 -29.80 -30.34 -18.19
CA ALA A 349 -28.35 -30.28 -18.40
C ALA A 349 -27.90 -28.88 -18.89
N LEU A 350 -26.83 -28.37 -18.28
CA LEU A 350 -26.22 -27.09 -18.66
C LEU A 350 -25.71 -27.17 -20.10
N ARG A 351 -26.08 -26.15 -20.90
CA ARG A 351 -25.71 -26.06 -22.31
C ARG A 351 -25.22 -24.64 -22.61
N ALA A 352 -24.10 -24.54 -23.32
CA ALA A 352 -23.60 -23.26 -23.80
C ALA A 352 -24.60 -22.63 -24.78
N SER A 353 -24.73 -21.32 -24.73
CA SER A 353 -25.44 -20.54 -25.72
C SER A 353 -24.52 -20.21 -26.90
N PRO A 354 -25.05 -20.10 -28.15
CA PRO A 354 -24.31 -19.51 -29.26
C PRO A 354 -24.14 -17.97 -29.12
N LEU A 355 -24.46 -17.40 -27.95
CA LEU A 355 -24.38 -15.99 -27.58
C LEU A 355 -25.31 -15.11 -28.44
N TYR A 356 -25.05 -13.80 -28.49
CA TYR A 356 -25.81 -12.84 -29.29
C TYR A 356 -27.30 -12.84 -28.98
N ARG A 357 -27.61 -12.62 -27.70
CA ARG A 357 -28.96 -12.57 -27.12
C ARG A 357 -29.75 -13.85 -27.38
N THR A 358 -29.06 -14.99 -27.34
CA THR A 358 -29.63 -16.33 -27.40
C THR A 358 -29.56 -16.93 -26.01
N VAL A 359 -30.67 -17.38 -25.44
CA VAL A 359 -30.69 -17.91 -24.07
C VAL A 359 -31.50 -19.19 -23.97
N TRP A 360 -30.99 -20.14 -23.19
CA TRP A 360 -31.72 -21.35 -22.83
C TRP A 360 -32.60 -21.10 -21.60
N VAL A 361 -33.82 -21.60 -21.59
CA VAL A 361 -34.69 -21.64 -20.39
C VAL A 361 -34.91 -23.10 -20.02
N LYS A 362 -34.58 -23.48 -18.78
CA LYS A 362 -34.55 -24.89 -18.34
C LYS A 362 -35.11 -25.05 -16.93
N SER A 363 -35.70 -26.20 -16.64
CA SER A 363 -36.06 -26.62 -15.29
C SER A 363 -34.81 -27.06 -14.51
N LEU A 364 -34.73 -26.67 -13.24
CA LEU A 364 -33.74 -27.20 -12.29
C LEU A 364 -34.29 -27.06 -10.87
N ALA A 365 -34.90 -28.13 -10.36
CA ALA A 365 -35.37 -28.14 -8.99
C ALA A 365 -34.19 -27.97 -8.00
N ARG A 366 -34.38 -27.20 -6.93
CA ARG A 366 -33.34 -26.90 -5.93
C ARG A 366 -32.60 -28.11 -5.36
N LYS A 367 -33.28 -29.26 -5.27
CA LYS A 367 -32.70 -30.54 -4.79
C LYS A 367 -31.72 -31.17 -5.78
N GLU A 368 -31.75 -30.75 -7.05
CA GLU A 368 -30.99 -31.33 -8.17
C GLU A 368 -29.81 -30.45 -8.61
N ILE A 369 -29.68 -29.23 -8.07
CA ILE A 369 -28.60 -28.28 -8.35
C ILE A 369 -27.23 -28.98 -8.35
N SER A 370 -26.94 -29.74 -7.30
CA SER A 370 -25.65 -30.42 -7.17
C SER A 370 -25.46 -31.52 -8.21
N SER A 371 -26.45 -32.39 -8.44
CA SER A 371 -26.33 -33.49 -9.40
C SER A 371 -26.18 -33.01 -10.84
N VAL A 372 -26.85 -31.91 -11.19
CA VAL A 372 -26.84 -31.36 -12.56
C VAL A 372 -25.61 -30.50 -12.82
N LEU A 373 -25.27 -29.59 -11.90
CA LEU A 373 -24.24 -28.57 -12.15
C LEU A 373 -22.83 -29.01 -11.71
N ARG A 374 -22.68 -29.87 -10.69
CA ARG A 374 -21.35 -30.29 -10.19
C ARG A 374 -20.45 -30.96 -11.24
N PRO A 375 -20.96 -31.77 -12.18
CA PRO A 375 -20.16 -32.27 -13.29
C PRO A 375 -19.51 -31.14 -14.11
N MET A 376 -20.17 -29.98 -14.19
CA MET A 376 -19.76 -28.81 -14.95
C MET A 376 -18.93 -27.79 -14.15
N ARG A 377 -18.56 -28.08 -12.90
CA ARG A 377 -17.87 -27.15 -11.98
C ARG A 377 -16.66 -26.39 -12.55
N ARG A 378 -15.97 -26.94 -13.56
CA ARG A 378 -14.83 -26.27 -14.20
C ARG A 378 -15.25 -25.02 -14.99
N TYR A 379 -16.47 -25.04 -15.52
CA TYR A 379 -17.04 -24.00 -16.37
C TYR A 379 -17.90 -23.01 -15.59
N LEU A 380 -18.52 -23.42 -14.48
CA LEU A 380 -19.43 -22.54 -13.74
C LEU A 380 -18.70 -21.32 -13.19
N GLN A 381 -19.19 -20.12 -13.48
CA GLN A 381 -18.62 -18.88 -12.97
C GLN A 381 -19.65 -18.08 -12.17
N THR A 382 -20.50 -17.30 -12.85
CA THR A 382 -21.43 -16.36 -12.21
C THR A 382 -22.86 -16.87 -12.26
N VAL A 383 -23.60 -16.75 -11.16
CA VAL A 383 -25.06 -16.93 -11.14
C VAL A 383 -25.78 -15.65 -10.71
N GLY A 384 -26.76 -15.23 -11.50
CA GLY A 384 -27.76 -14.22 -11.12
C GLY A 384 -28.92 -14.91 -10.39
N LEU A 385 -28.98 -14.78 -9.07
CA LEU A 385 -29.93 -15.50 -8.22
C LEU A 385 -31.14 -14.61 -7.88
N GLY A 386 -32.28 -14.88 -8.52
CA GLY A 386 -33.57 -14.28 -8.19
C GLY A 386 -34.28 -15.13 -7.13
N ALA A 387 -34.18 -14.70 -5.87
CA ALA A 387 -34.85 -15.36 -4.75
C ALA A 387 -35.09 -14.40 -3.57
N ASN A 388 -36.07 -14.73 -2.72
CA ASN A 388 -36.21 -14.06 -1.42
C ASN A 388 -34.96 -14.26 -0.53
N ARG A 389 -34.88 -13.49 0.57
CA ARG A 389 -33.71 -13.47 1.47
C ARG A 389 -33.36 -14.84 2.05
N GLN A 390 -34.35 -15.67 2.40
CA GLN A 390 -34.10 -16.97 3.02
C GLN A 390 -33.63 -17.99 1.99
N ASP A 391 -34.30 -18.06 0.85
CA ASP A 391 -33.92 -18.95 -0.25
C ASP A 391 -32.57 -18.55 -0.84
N THR A 392 -32.25 -17.25 -0.94
CA THR A 392 -30.92 -16.78 -1.36
C THR A 392 -29.81 -17.39 -0.51
N ALA A 393 -29.96 -17.38 0.82
CA ALA A 393 -28.95 -17.94 1.73
C ALA A 393 -28.79 -19.45 1.57
N VAL A 394 -29.89 -20.18 1.36
CA VAL A 394 -29.88 -21.65 1.17
C VAL A 394 -29.30 -22.03 -0.19
N LEU A 395 -29.81 -21.43 -1.27
CA LEU A 395 -29.43 -21.71 -2.65
C LEU A 395 -27.97 -21.33 -2.91
N THR A 396 -27.49 -20.21 -2.35
CA THR A 396 -26.07 -19.82 -2.46
C THR A 396 -25.14 -20.94 -2.00
N ARG A 397 -25.44 -21.62 -0.88
CA ARG A 397 -24.62 -22.74 -0.40
C ARG A 397 -24.62 -23.90 -1.40
N SER A 398 -25.78 -24.26 -1.94
CA SER A 398 -25.92 -25.33 -2.93
C SER A 398 -25.21 -25.02 -4.26
N LEU A 399 -25.32 -23.78 -4.73
CA LEU A 399 -24.68 -23.31 -5.97
C LEU A 399 -23.16 -23.28 -5.84
N ILE A 400 -22.63 -22.74 -4.73
CA ILE A 400 -21.19 -22.77 -4.44
C ILE A 400 -20.69 -24.21 -4.29
N ALA A 401 -21.44 -25.08 -3.59
CA ALA A 401 -21.10 -26.51 -3.48
C ALA A 401 -21.10 -27.20 -4.86
N ALA A 402 -21.97 -26.79 -5.78
CA ALA A 402 -21.94 -27.26 -7.16
C ALA A 402 -20.73 -26.74 -7.96
N GLY A 403 -20.07 -25.67 -7.52
CA GLY A 403 -18.86 -25.12 -8.15
C GLY A 403 -19.04 -23.75 -8.79
N VAL A 404 -20.17 -23.08 -8.57
CA VAL A 404 -20.34 -21.66 -8.93
C VAL A 404 -19.34 -20.82 -8.12
N GLN A 405 -18.65 -19.90 -8.80
CA GLN A 405 -17.59 -19.08 -8.21
C GLN A 405 -18.11 -17.74 -7.67
N ARG A 406 -19.21 -17.24 -8.26
CA ARG A 406 -19.81 -15.96 -7.90
C ARG A 406 -21.33 -16.04 -7.91
N VAL A 407 -21.97 -15.54 -6.85
CA VAL A 407 -23.42 -15.36 -6.74
C VAL A 407 -23.72 -13.88 -6.62
N THR A 408 -24.61 -13.37 -7.47
CA THR A 408 -25.04 -11.97 -7.48
C THR A 408 -26.54 -11.91 -7.78
N VAL A 409 -27.12 -10.72 -7.77
CA VAL A 409 -28.53 -10.50 -8.14
C VAL A 409 -28.66 -10.33 -9.66
N PRO A 410 -29.81 -10.69 -10.25
CA PRO A 410 -30.13 -10.31 -11.63
C PRO A 410 -29.98 -8.81 -11.87
N GLY A 411 -29.50 -8.43 -13.05
CA GLY A 411 -29.15 -7.06 -13.45
C GLY A 411 -27.75 -6.61 -13.01
N ALA A 412 -27.04 -7.41 -12.21
CA ALA A 412 -25.70 -7.10 -11.71
C ALA A 412 -24.66 -8.17 -12.08
N MET A 413 -24.96 -9.06 -13.05
CA MET A 413 -24.06 -10.17 -13.40
C MET A 413 -22.75 -9.67 -14.02
N LEU A 414 -22.81 -8.64 -14.86
CA LEU A 414 -21.62 -8.04 -15.47
C LEU A 414 -20.91 -7.01 -14.57
N GLY A 415 -21.54 -6.60 -13.46
CA GLY A 415 -20.90 -5.73 -12.48
C GLY A 415 -19.69 -6.41 -11.83
N SER A 416 -18.79 -5.63 -11.24
CA SER A 416 -17.63 -6.12 -10.48
C SER A 416 -17.33 -5.12 -9.34
N TYR A 417 -16.34 -5.42 -8.52
CA TYR A 417 -15.80 -4.51 -7.50
C TYR A 417 -14.27 -4.67 -7.45
N ASP A 418 -13.54 -3.64 -6.99
CA ASP A 418 -12.08 -3.72 -7.00
C ASP A 418 -11.56 -4.85 -6.08
N GLY A 419 -10.64 -5.65 -6.62
CA GLY A 419 -10.09 -6.82 -5.94
C GLY A 419 -11.05 -8.01 -5.89
N GLU A 420 -12.06 -8.07 -6.76
CA GLU A 420 -12.86 -9.28 -6.97
C GLU A 420 -11.97 -10.47 -7.37
N PRO A 421 -12.13 -11.66 -6.76
CA PRO A 421 -11.45 -12.86 -7.22
C PRO A 421 -11.91 -13.23 -8.63
N HIS A 422 -10.99 -13.20 -9.59
CA HIS A 422 -11.27 -13.62 -10.95
C HIS A 422 -11.32 -15.15 -11.01
N ASP A 423 -12.41 -15.68 -11.55
CA ASP A 423 -12.72 -17.11 -11.58
C ASP A 423 -12.57 -17.85 -10.24
N GLY A 424 -12.90 -17.16 -9.13
CA GLY A 424 -12.83 -17.71 -7.78
C GLY A 424 -11.39 -17.85 -7.24
N VAL A 425 -10.40 -17.23 -7.88
CA VAL A 425 -9.00 -17.24 -7.43
C VAL A 425 -8.39 -15.83 -7.45
N TYR A 426 -7.27 -15.66 -6.75
CA TYR A 426 -6.47 -14.45 -6.76
C TYR A 426 -5.25 -14.63 -7.65
N ALA A 427 -5.15 -13.83 -8.71
CA ALA A 427 -4.12 -13.93 -9.73
C ALA A 427 -2.72 -13.74 -9.13
N LEU A 428 -2.52 -12.77 -8.26
CA LEU A 428 -1.22 -12.48 -7.62
C LEU A 428 -0.75 -13.66 -6.77
N GLN A 429 -1.65 -14.37 -6.08
CA GLN A 429 -1.30 -15.61 -5.36
C GLN A 429 -0.90 -16.73 -6.32
N ARG A 430 -1.51 -16.79 -7.51
CA ARG A 430 -1.13 -17.75 -8.58
C ARG A 430 0.18 -17.38 -9.26
N TYR A 431 0.58 -16.11 -9.25
CA TYR A 431 1.84 -15.60 -9.81
C TYR A 431 2.97 -15.46 -8.77
N SER A 432 2.69 -15.84 -7.52
CA SER A 432 3.64 -15.77 -6.41
C SER A 432 3.79 -17.11 -5.68
N ARG A 433 4.77 -17.17 -4.80
CA ARG A 433 4.94 -18.22 -3.79
C ARG A 433 5.05 -17.55 -2.43
N ARG A 434 4.46 -18.18 -1.40
CA ARG A 434 4.68 -17.78 -0.02
C ARG A 434 5.83 -18.61 0.54
N VAL A 435 6.83 -17.93 1.08
CA VAL A 435 8.05 -18.56 1.62
C VAL A 435 8.24 -18.16 3.07
N ASP A 436 8.88 -19.04 3.83
CA ASP A 436 9.28 -18.77 5.20
C ASP A 436 10.79 -18.97 5.40
N VAL A 437 11.34 -18.22 6.34
CA VAL A 437 12.72 -18.36 6.83
C VAL A 437 12.67 -18.46 8.35
N GLN A 438 13.20 -19.55 8.90
CA GLN A 438 13.20 -19.84 10.33
C GLN A 438 14.62 -19.75 10.87
N LEU A 439 14.84 -18.85 11.82
CA LEU A 439 16.17 -18.51 12.34
C LEU A 439 16.26 -18.69 13.85
N ASP A 440 17.47 -18.54 14.38
CA ASP A 440 17.77 -18.68 15.80
C ASP A 440 17.85 -17.33 16.52
N GLU A 441 18.21 -17.37 17.80
CA GLU A 441 18.25 -16.23 18.71
C GLU A 441 19.16 -15.07 18.25
N ARG A 442 20.10 -15.29 17.32
CA ARG A 442 20.91 -14.20 16.75
C ARG A 442 20.04 -13.12 16.12
N PHE A 443 18.88 -13.52 15.59
CA PHE A 443 17.95 -12.64 14.92
C PHE A 443 16.88 -12.06 15.84
N ASN A 444 16.96 -12.26 17.17
CA ASN A 444 15.92 -11.82 18.12
C ASN A 444 15.47 -10.37 17.92
N ARG A 445 16.40 -9.49 17.54
CA ARG A 445 16.17 -8.06 17.35
C ARG A 445 15.87 -7.67 15.90
N ASP A 446 15.76 -8.61 14.99
CA ASP A 446 15.47 -8.37 13.58
C ASP A 446 14.04 -8.73 13.26
N ALA A 447 13.24 -7.73 12.89
CA ALA A 447 11.85 -7.91 12.51
C ALA A 447 11.66 -8.05 10.99
N CYS A 448 12.65 -7.61 10.20
CA CYS A 448 12.69 -7.75 8.75
C CYS A 448 14.12 -8.06 8.30
N LEU A 449 14.31 -9.09 7.47
CA LEU A 449 15.64 -9.47 6.99
C LEU A 449 16.15 -8.55 5.88
N ASP A 450 15.24 -7.94 5.10
CA ASP A 450 15.59 -6.96 4.07
C ASP A 450 16.41 -5.79 4.67
N ASP A 451 16.15 -5.42 5.93
CA ASP A 451 16.89 -4.36 6.64
C ASP A 451 18.39 -4.66 6.80
N LEU A 452 18.80 -5.93 6.74
CA LEU A 452 20.21 -6.37 6.81
C LEU A 452 20.89 -6.40 5.43
N VAL A 453 20.12 -6.38 4.35
CA VAL A 453 20.61 -6.40 2.97
C VAL A 453 20.71 -4.99 2.40
N GLY A 454 19.72 -4.15 2.66
CA GLY A 454 19.69 -2.76 2.21
C GLY A 454 18.29 -2.22 2.07
N ALA A 455 18.15 -0.89 2.12
CA ALA A 455 16.88 -0.25 1.79
C ALA A 455 16.67 -0.20 0.28
N ARG A 456 15.43 -0.45 -0.14
CA ARG A 456 14.98 -0.26 -1.51
C ARG A 456 15.03 1.23 -1.84
N LYS A 457 15.59 1.57 -2.99
CA LYS A 457 15.65 2.96 -3.47
C LYS A 457 14.37 3.26 -4.26
N LEU A 458 13.46 4.00 -3.66
CA LEU A 458 12.28 4.53 -4.36
C LEU A 458 12.58 5.97 -4.80
N PRO A 459 12.46 6.30 -6.09
CA PRO A 459 12.70 7.66 -6.56
C PRO A 459 11.66 8.62 -5.95
N PRO A 460 12.05 9.83 -5.53
CA PRO A 460 11.10 10.82 -5.06
C PRO A 460 10.14 11.22 -6.20
N PRO A 461 8.87 11.52 -5.89
CA PRO A 461 7.93 12.00 -6.89
C PRO A 461 8.38 13.37 -7.42
N SER A 462 8.11 13.66 -8.69
CA SER A 462 8.49 14.92 -9.35
C SER A 462 7.51 16.05 -9.02
N VAL A 463 7.28 16.30 -7.74
CA VAL A 463 6.40 17.37 -7.21
C VAL A 463 7.21 18.42 -6.44
N PRO A 464 6.73 19.67 -6.31
CA PRO A 464 7.35 20.66 -5.43
C PRO A 464 7.35 20.22 -3.96
N VAL A 465 8.28 20.73 -3.16
CA VAL A 465 8.27 20.45 -1.71
C VAL A 465 7.05 21.12 -1.07
N THR A 466 6.32 20.35 -0.27
CA THR A 466 5.15 20.86 0.47
C THR A 466 5.58 21.23 1.89
N THR A 467 5.49 22.52 2.21
CA THR A 467 5.83 23.03 3.54
C THR A 467 4.68 22.85 4.54
N LYS A 468 4.96 22.94 5.84
CA LYS A 468 3.91 22.89 6.89
C LYS A 468 2.80 23.94 6.71
N ALA A 469 3.14 25.12 6.20
CA ALA A 469 2.16 26.16 5.92
C ALA A 469 1.09 25.68 4.95
N ARG A 470 1.51 24.86 3.97
CA ARG A 470 0.68 24.31 2.89
C ARG A 470 0.07 22.94 3.23
N PHE A 471 0.15 22.48 4.48
CA PHE A 471 -0.43 21.19 4.87
C PHE A 471 -1.94 21.08 4.61
N ASP A 472 -2.66 22.21 4.56
CA ASP A 472 -4.10 22.20 4.30
C ASP A 472 -4.39 21.84 2.83
N GLU A 473 -3.44 22.10 1.91
CA GLU A 473 -3.51 21.64 0.50
C GLU A 473 -3.37 20.12 0.40
N LEU A 474 -2.81 19.47 1.42
CA LEU A 474 -2.76 18.01 1.50
C LEU A 474 -4.08 17.42 2.01
N GLN A 475 -5.12 18.23 2.27
CA GLN A 475 -6.43 17.79 2.73
C GLN A 475 -7.54 17.88 1.66
N ASP A 476 -7.17 18.12 0.40
CA ASP A 476 -8.13 18.31 -0.69
C ASP A 476 -9.03 17.08 -0.94
N ASP A 477 -8.53 15.86 -0.65
CA ASP A 477 -9.32 14.62 -0.69
C ASP A 477 -9.01 13.73 0.54
N LEU A 478 -9.92 13.76 1.52
CA LEU A 478 -9.91 12.90 2.70
C LEU A 478 -10.98 11.81 2.67
N SER A 479 -11.55 11.51 1.48
CA SER A 479 -12.65 10.53 1.34
C SER A 479 -12.28 9.12 1.80
N ARG A 480 -10.98 8.81 1.87
CA ARG A 480 -10.40 7.53 2.30
C ARG A 480 -9.88 7.54 3.74
N ALA A 481 -10.04 8.63 4.49
CA ALA A 481 -9.56 8.72 5.85
C ALA A 481 -10.64 8.29 6.85
N GLU A 482 -10.27 7.43 7.79
CA GLU A 482 -11.16 6.97 8.87
C GLU A 482 -10.63 7.27 10.27
N VAL A 483 -9.32 7.55 10.40
CA VAL A 483 -8.66 7.82 11.68
C VAL A 483 -7.98 9.19 11.64
N PHE A 484 -8.26 10.02 12.64
CA PHE A 484 -7.80 11.41 12.69
C PHE A 484 -7.07 11.71 13.99
N PHE A 485 -5.89 12.30 13.87
CA PHE A 485 -5.09 12.77 15.00
C PHE A 485 -4.81 14.26 14.89
N ARG A 486 -4.61 14.92 16.02
CA ARG A 486 -4.36 16.36 16.11
C ARG A 486 -2.92 16.64 16.51
N SER A 487 -2.27 17.53 15.77
CA SER A 487 -0.91 17.97 16.07
C SER A 487 -0.87 18.87 17.31
N GLY A 488 0.28 18.93 17.98
CA GLY A 488 0.46 19.68 19.23
C GLY A 488 0.46 21.20 19.13
N GLY A 489 0.23 21.80 17.96
CA GLY A 489 0.10 23.26 17.78
C GLY A 489 1.38 24.07 18.02
N THR A 490 2.54 23.43 18.00
CA THR A 490 3.84 24.05 18.35
C THR A 490 4.32 25.14 17.39
N THR A 491 3.73 25.25 16.19
CA THR A 491 4.12 26.22 15.14
C THR A 491 2.91 26.96 14.56
N GLY A 492 1.74 26.91 15.22
CA GLY A 492 0.50 27.51 14.72
C GLY A 492 -0.77 26.75 15.13
N ALA A 493 -1.87 26.96 14.41
CA ALA A 493 -3.14 26.27 14.64
C ALA A 493 -2.98 24.74 14.55
N PRO A 494 -3.53 23.95 15.49
CA PRO A 494 -3.49 22.49 15.43
C PRO A 494 -4.07 21.96 14.12
N LYS A 495 -3.33 21.10 13.44
CA LYS A 495 -3.75 20.46 12.18
C LYS A 495 -4.21 19.03 12.42
N LEU A 496 -5.19 18.58 11.63
CA LEU A 496 -5.68 17.20 11.67
C LEU A 496 -4.93 16.35 10.65
N SER A 497 -4.20 15.34 11.12
CA SER A 497 -3.58 14.33 10.30
C SER A 497 -4.56 13.16 10.11
N ALA A 498 -4.75 12.76 8.86
CA ALA A 498 -5.78 11.83 8.45
C ALA A 498 -5.15 10.53 7.91
N PHE A 499 -5.63 9.39 8.40
CA PHE A 499 -5.14 8.06 8.03
C PHE A 499 -6.32 7.20 7.60
N SER A 500 -6.11 6.31 6.61
CA SER A 500 -6.99 5.15 6.51
C SER A 500 -6.64 4.15 7.61
N TRP A 501 -7.57 3.25 7.98
CA TRP A 501 -7.25 2.17 8.93
C TRP A 501 -6.07 1.32 8.46
N ALA A 502 -6.01 1.04 7.16
CA ALA A 502 -4.94 0.24 6.58
C ALA A 502 -3.58 0.97 6.58
N ASP A 503 -3.57 2.30 6.60
CA ASP A 503 -2.33 3.08 6.68
C ASP A 503 -1.82 3.12 8.11
N TYR A 504 -2.74 3.44 9.03
CA TYR A 504 -2.44 3.49 10.45
C TYR A 504 -1.85 2.15 10.91
N ASP A 505 -2.51 1.07 10.53
CA ASP A 505 -2.10 -0.29 10.84
C ASP A 505 -0.69 -0.65 10.31
N GLU A 506 -0.39 -0.33 9.04
CA GLU A 506 0.93 -0.57 8.43
C GLU A 506 2.02 0.28 9.11
N HIS A 507 1.72 1.53 9.47
CA HIS A 507 2.63 2.39 10.21
C HIS A 507 2.89 1.85 11.63
N MET A 508 1.86 1.39 12.34
CA MET A 508 2.02 0.82 13.69
C MET A 508 2.79 -0.51 13.66
N ARG A 509 2.62 -1.32 12.60
CA ARG A 509 3.45 -2.50 12.36
C ARG A 509 4.93 -2.14 12.23
N HIS A 510 5.27 -1.08 11.50
CA HIS A 510 6.66 -0.59 11.42
C HIS A 510 7.14 -0.03 12.76
N GLY A 511 6.28 0.66 13.52
CA GLY A 511 6.58 1.05 14.90
C GLY A 511 6.97 -0.15 15.77
N ALA A 512 6.26 -1.28 15.63
CA ALA A 512 6.59 -2.54 16.30
C ALA A 512 7.94 -3.11 15.85
N GLU A 513 8.24 -3.12 14.54
CA GLU A 513 9.56 -3.50 14.02
C GLU A 513 10.69 -2.65 14.65
N GLY A 514 10.46 -1.34 14.77
CA GLY A 514 11.40 -0.41 15.40
C GLY A 514 11.61 -0.68 16.89
N MET A 515 10.54 -1.01 17.63
CA MET A 515 10.66 -1.35 19.06
C MET A 515 11.47 -2.63 19.30
N ILE A 516 11.31 -3.65 18.45
CA ILE A 516 12.14 -4.87 18.50
C ILE A 516 13.62 -4.52 18.29
N ALA A 517 13.93 -3.70 17.29
CA ALA A 517 15.30 -3.23 17.05
C ALA A 517 15.86 -2.43 18.24
N ALA A 518 15.01 -1.62 18.89
CA ALA A 518 15.35 -0.81 20.05
C ALA A 518 15.52 -1.61 21.35
N GLY A 519 15.25 -2.93 21.34
CA GLY A 519 15.49 -3.84 22.48
C GLY A 519 14.24 -4.26 23.26
N PHE A 520 13.06 -3.98 22.74
CA PHE A 520 11.81 -4.52 23.29
C PHE A 520 11.72 -6.03 23.02
N ASP A 521 11.31 -6.82 24.02
CA ASP A 521 11.08 -8.25 23.87
C ASP A 521 9.62 -8.59 24.23
N PRO A 522 8.75 -8.87 23.24
CA PRO A 522 7.33 -9.13 23.48
C PRO A 522 7.08 -10.42 24.29
N ARG A 523 8.08 -11.29 24.46
CA ARG A 523 7.95 -12.53 25.23
C ARG A 523 8.11 -12.30 26.73
N THR A 524 8.84 -11.27 27.12
CA THR A 524 9.25 -11.05 28.52
C THR A 524 8.79 -9.72 29.07
N ASP A 525 8.77 -8.66 28.26
CA ASP A 525 8.55 -7.30 28.73
C ASP A 525 7.09 -7.09 29.16
N ARG A 526 6.93 -6.57 30.38
CA ARG A 526 5.64 -6.22 30.99
C ARG A 526 5.50 -4.71 31.00
N THR A 527 4.68 -4.21 30.08
CA THR A 527 4.82 -2.83 29.61
C THR A 527 3.66 -1.96 30.06
N MET A 528 3.94 -0.85 30.75
CA MET A 528 2.93 0.18 31.03
C MET A 528 3.05 1.34 30.03
N ASN A 529 1.98 1.60 29.28
CA ASN A 529 1.90 2.73 28.37
C ASN A 529 1.40 3.97 29.11
N LEU A 530 2.29 4.93 29.29
CA LEU A 530 2.12 6.20 30.01
C LEU A 530 2.16 7.42 29.08
N PHE A 531 2.08 7.24 27.76
CA PHE A 531 1.76 8.37 26.88
C PHE A 531 0.39 8.93 27.24
N PHE A 532 0.18 10.24 27.03
CA PHE A 532 -1.12 10.86 27.28
C PHE A 532 -2.15 10.40 26.24
N GLY A 533 -3.36 10.06 26.72
CA GLY A 533 -4.50 9.68 25.90
C GLY A 533 -5.55 10.78 25.77
N GLY A 534 -6.37 10.69 24.72
CA GLY A 534 -7.46 11.62 24.45
C GLY A 534 -7.06 12.88 23.68
N GLN A 535 -8.02 13.80 23.51
CA GLN A 535 -7.87 15.08 22.78
C GLN A 535 -7.28 14.97 21.37
N LEU A 536 -7.52 13.82 20.72
CA LEU A 536 -7.01 13.45 19.39
C LEU A 536 -5.48 13.32 19.31
N TYR A 537 -4.75 13.28 20.42
CA TYR A 537 -3.30 13.05 20.38
C TYR A 537 -2.97 11.61 20.00
N GLY A 538 -1.99 11.45 19.10
CA GLY A 538 -1.58 10.13 18.60
C GLY A 538 -0.74 9.30 19.57
N GLY A 539 -0.08 9.90 20.57
CA GLY A 539 0.92 9.22 21.40
C GLY A 539 0.44 7.90 22.03
N PHE A 540 -0.54 7.97 22.93
CA PHE A 540 -1.10 6.78 23.57
C PHE A 540 -1.74 5.79 22.59
N PRO A 541 -2.68 6.17 21.70
CA PRO A 541 -3.33 5.21 20.81
C PRO A 541 -2.33 4.56 19.85
N SER A 542 -1.35 5.29 19.32
CA SER A 542 -0.31 4.71 18.47
C SER A 542 0.50 3.65 19.20
N PHE A 543 1.00 3.94 20.40
CA PHE A 543 1.77 2.95 21.15
C PHE A 543 0.92 1.83 21.77
N PHE A 544 -0.39 2.04 21.94
CA PHE A 544 -1.33 0.96 22.19
C PHE A 544 -1.34 -0.02 21.01
N SER A 545 -1.53 0.49 19.79
CA SER A 545 -1.58 -0.33 18.57
C SER A 545 -0.22 -0.98 18.24
N VAL A 546 0.89 -0.30 18.51
CA VAL A 546 2.24 -0.89 18.35
C VAL A 546 2.42 -2.10 19.26
N LEU A 547 2.05 -1.97 20.54
CA LEU A 547 2.14 -3.06 21.51
C LEU A 547 1.11 -4.17 21.22
N GLU A 548 -0.06 -3.82 20.68
CA GLU A 548 -1.04 -4.79 20.14
C GLU A 548 -0.43 -5.59 18.99
N ARG A 549 0.24 -4.95 18.03
CA ARG A 549 0.94 -5.62 16.93
C ARG A 549 2.08 -6.53 17.40
N LEU A 550 2.74 -6.17 18.50
CA LEU A 550 3.75 -7.00 19.15
C LEU A 550 3.14 -8.18 19.92
N GLU A 551 1.82 -8.20 20.15
CA GLU A 551 1.13 -9.07 21.09
C GLU A 551 1.80 -9.07 22.48
N ALA A 552 2.25 -7.89 22.92
CA ALA A 552 2.99 -7.71 24.15
C ALA A 552 2.07 -7.68 25.38
N VAL A 553 2.63 -7.98 26.56
CA VAL A 553 1.95 -7.72 27.83
C VAL A 553 1.88 -6.21 28.05
N GLN A 554 0.67 -5.64 27.98
CA GLN A 554 0.44 -4.20 28.08
C GLN A 554 -0.52 -3.82 29.21
N TYR A 555 -0.16 -2.77 29.95
CA TYR A 555 -1.00 -2.03 30.89
C TYR A 555 -1.32 -0.64 30.32
N PRO A 556 -2.51 -0.42 29.76
CA PRO A 556 -2.90 0.84 29.12
C PRO A 556 -3.30 1.92 30.16
N MET A 557 -2.35 2.39 30.97
CA MET A 557 -2.61 3.32 32.09
C MET A 557 -2.87 4.77 31.63
N ALA A 558 -2.18 5.21 30.58
CA ALA A 558 -2.04 6.61 30.18
C ALA A 558 -1.40 7.50 31.27
N GLY A 559 -0.77 8.61 30.86
CA GLY A 559 -0.16 9.55 31.81
C GLY A 559 -1.21 10.26 32.68
N GLN A 560 -0.99 10.33 33.99
CA GLN A 560 -1.86 11.00 34.98
C GLN A 560 -1.13 12.18 35.64
N GLN A 561 -1.60 13.41 35.43
CA GLN A 561 -0.85 14.64 35.77
C GLN A 561 -0.64 14.91 37.28
N ASN A 562 -1.41 14.27 38.17
CA ASN A 562 -1.32 14.48 39.63
C ASN A 562 -1.48 13.19 40.46
N GLU A 563 -1.36 12.01 39.83
CA GLU A 563 -1.57 10.71 40.51
C GLU A 563 -0.34 9.80 40.39
N HIS A 564 0.87 10.37 40.43
CA HIS A 564 2.13 9.64 40.25
C HIS A 564 2.29 8.48 41.24
N GLU A 565 1.87 8.63 42.49
CA GLU A 565 1.90 7.54 43.49
C GLU A 565 0.96 6.38 43.15
N MET A 566 -0.23 6.65 42.60
CA MET A 566 -1.14 5.59 42.14
C MET A 566 -0.52 4.83 40.96
N VAL A 567 0.09 5.56 40.02
CA VAL A 567 0.78 4.96 38.87
C VAL A 567 1.96 4.10 39.34
N ALA A 568 2.80 4.62 40.24
CA ALA A 568 3.91 3.88 40.83
C ALA A 568 3.45 2.62 41.58
N LYS A 569 2.41 2.72 42.41
CA LYS A 569 1.81 1.55 43.07
C LYS A 569 1.34 0.51 42.05
N SER A 570 0.69 0.95 40.98
CA SER A 570 0.22 0.06 39.92
C SER A 570 1.37 -0.64 39.18
N ILE A 571 2.49 0.06 38.96
CA ILE A 571 3.72 -0.52 38.41
C ILE A 571 4.22 -1.67 39.31
N VAL A 572 4.30 -1.43 40.62
CA VAL A 572 4.78 -2.42 41.59
C VAL A 572 3.83 -3.62 41.69
N ASP A 573 2.54 -3.37 41.90
CA ASP A 573 1.53 -4.41 42.07
C ASP A 573 1.48 -5.37 40.87
N ASN A 574 1.61 -4.81 39.66
CA ASN A 574 1.55 -5.57 38.41
C ASN A 574 2.91 -6.08 37.93
N ARG A 575 3.99 -5.81 38.68
CA ARG A 575 5.36 -6.17 38.32
C ARG A 575 5.72 -5.69 36.91
N VAL A 576 5.48 -4.42 36.63
CA VAL A 576 5.85 -3.78 35.37
C VAL A 576 7.36 -3.57 35.35
N ASP A 577 8.00 -3.92 34.24
CA ASP A 577 9.44 -3.78 34.04
C ASP A 577 9.81 -2.82 32.90
N THR A 578 8.82 -2.43 32.10
CA THR A 578 9.00 -1.59 30.92
C THR A 578 7.97 -0.48 30.93
N VAL A 579 8.38 0.77 30.72
CA VAL A 579 7.46 1.91 30.63
C VAL A 579 7.64 2.68 29.32
N LEU A 580 6.52 3.11 28.72
CA LEU A 580 6.49 3.98 27.54
C LEU A 580 5.94 5.35 27.93
N GLY A 581 6.57 6.45 27.54
CA GLY A 581 5.98 7.77 27.81
C GLY A 581 6.80 8.98 27.37
N MET A 582 6.28 10.16 27.69
CA MET A 582 7.00 11.42 27.49
C MET A 582 8.10 11.56 28.56
N PRO A 583 9.35 11.89 28.21
CA PRO A 583 10.44 12.12 29.18
C PRO A 583 10.04 13.05 30.33
N SER A 584 9.42 14.20 30.06
CA SER A 584 8.92 15.13 31.08
C SER A 584 7.99 14.49 32.11
N TYR A 585 7.05 13.65 31.67
CA TYR A 585 6.14 12.92 32.55
C TYR A 585 6.86 11.84 33.36
N LEU A 586 7.71 11.05 32.70
CA LEU A 586 8.44 9.96 33.35
C LEU A 586 9.37 10.51 34.43
N LEU A 587 10.11 11.59 34.16
CA LEU A 587 10.98 12.21 35.17
C LEU A 587 10.20 12.66 36.41
N ARG A 588 9.03 13.28 36.23
CA ARG A 588 8.15 13.65 37.35
C ARG A 588 7.62 12.44 38.12
N LEU A 589 7.25 11.37 37.43
CA LEU A 589 6.84 10.11 38.07
C LEU A 589 7.97 9.52 38.92
N PHE A 590 9.20 9.48 38.39
CA PHE A 590 10.37 8.98 39.11
C PHE A 590 10.80 9.88 40.26
N ASP A 591 10.60 11.19 40.16
CA ASP A 591 10.90 12.15 41.22
C ASP A 591 9.83 12.11 42.34
N GLU A 592 8.56 12.35 41.98
CA GLU A 592 7.45 12.50 42.94
C GLU A 592 7.09 11.17 43.62
N ALA A 593 7.18 10.03 42.93
CA ALA A 593 6.95 8.70 43.52
C ALA A 593 8.26 7.92 43.74
N GLY A 594 9.37 8.65 43.93
CA GLY A 594 10.71 8.10 43.90
C GLY A 594 11.01 7.09 45.01
N GLU A 595 10.40 7.20 46.19
CA GLU A 595 10.58 6.21 47.27
C GLU A 595 10.05 4.83 46.87
N THR A 596 8.81 4.78 46.37
CA THR A 596 8.15 3.55 45.90
C THR A 596 8.93 2.90 44.77
N LEU A 597 9.35 3.69 43.77
CA LEU A 597 10.04 3.16 42.60
C LEU A 597 11.50 2.75 42.88
N ARG A 598 12.22 3.48 43.76
CA ARG A 598 13.57 3.06 44.22
C ARG A 598 13.52 1.76 45.01
N ALA A 599 12.52 1.60 45.88
CA ALA A 599 12.33 0.36 46.64
C ALA A 599 12.00 -0.82 45.73
N TYR A 600 11.21 -0.60 44.67
CA TYR A 600 10.85 -1.63 43.72
C TYR A 600 12.01 -2.03 42.78
N ARG A 601 12.73 -1.05 42.21
CA ARG A 601 13.88 -1.27 41.29
C ARG A 601 13.61 -2.24 40.13
N GLY A 602 12.35 -2.45 39.78
CA GLY A 602 11.93 -3.42 38.78
C GLY A 602 11.76 -2.84 37.37
N ILE A 603 11.73 -1.52 37.20
CA ILE A 603 11.68 -0.89 35.87
C ILE A 603 13.08 -0.98 35.24
N ARG A 604 13.22 -1.85 34.24
CA ARG A 604 14.48 -2.11 33.53
C ARG A 604 14.58 -1.34 32.22
N LYS A 605 13.46 -1.06 31.56
CA LYS A 605 13.43 -0.45 30.22
C LYS A 605 12.52 0.77 30.17
N ILE A 606 12.98 1.81 29.51
CA ILE A 606 12.20 3.03 29.21
C ILE A 606 12.25 3.27 27.71
N PHE A 607 11.06 3.33 27.11
CA PHE A 607 10.87 3.75 25.73
C PHE A 607 10.17 5.12 25.71
N TYR A 608 10.71 6.07 24.97
CA TYR A 608 10.20 7.45 25.01
C TYR A 608 9.92 8.03 23.63
N GLY A 609 9.12 9.10 23.59
CA GLY A 609 8.79 9.79 22.35
C GLY A 609 8.51 11.27 22.59
N GLY A 610 8.52 12.06 21.51
CA GLY A 610 8.17 13.48 21.51
C GLY A 610 9.18 14.44 22.16
N GLU A 611 10.00 14.00 23.10
CA GLU A 611 11.11 14.74 23.72
C GLU A 611 12.36 13.85 23.80
N HIS A 612 13.46 14.37 24.36
CA HIS A 612 14.70 13.62 24.57
C HIS A 612 15.13 13.66 26.03
N PHE A 613 15.75 12.58 26.50
CA PHE A 613 16.51 12.59 27.74
C PHE A 613 17.91 13.17 27.52
N SER A 614 18.39 13.96 28.47
CA SER A 614 19.82 14.29 28.59
C SER A 614 20.60 13.09 29.11
N GLU A 615 21.91 13.04 28.86
CA GLU A 615 22.76 11.95 29.40
C GLU A 615 22.82 11.95 30.93
N GLN A 616 22.59 13.10 31.56
CA GLN A 616 22.48 13.19 33.01
C GLN A 616 21.18 12.60 33.54
N GLN A 617 20.05 12.90 32.91
CA GLN A 617 18.76 12.29 33.26
C GLN A 617 18.82 10.76 33.08
N LYS A 618 19.47 10.27 32.02
CA LYS A 618 19.69 8.83 31.83
C LYS A 618 20.53 8.23 32.95
N ARG A 619 21.65 8.86 33.31
CA ARG A 619 22.51 8.41 34.44
C ARG A 619 21.73 8.36 35.75
N TRP A 620 20.96 9.39 36.07
CA TRP A 620 20.10 9.42 37.25
C TRP A 620 19.11 8.24 37.28
N LEU A 621 18.40 7.99 36.18
CA LEU A 621 17.48 6.85 36.05
C LEU A 621 18.19 5.49 36.20
N THR A 622 19.38 5.34 35.63
CA THR A 622 20.19 4.13 35.75
C THR A 622 20.69 3.91 37.18
N GLU A 623 21.30 4.94 37.78
CA GLU A 623 21.98 4.85 39.07
C GLU A 623 20.99 4.73 40.23
N GLU A 624 19.93 5.53 40.26
CA GLU A 624 18.96 5.56 41.37
C GLU A 624 17.93 4.43 41.26
N PHE A 625 17.42 4.15 40.06
CA PHE A 625 16.27 3.25 39.85
C PHE A 625 16.61 1.93 39.16
N GLY A 626 17.86 1.72 38.73
CA GLY A 626 18.30 0.45 38.12
C GLY A 626 17.79 0.23 36.69
N VAL A 627 17.48 1.31 35.97
CA VAL A 627 17.09 1.27 34.55
C VAL A 627 18.30 0.90 33.69
N GLU A 628 18.15 -0.13 32.86
CA GLU A 628 19.22 -0.71 32.04
C GLU A 628 19.19 -0.19 30.60
N LEU A 629 18.00 0.13 30.08
CA LEU A 629 17.81 0.54 28.69
C LEU A 629 16.89 1.75 28.60
N ILE A 630 17.38 2.82 27.98
CA ILE A 630 16.60 4.03 27.67
C ILE A 630 16.75 4.32 26.17
N ARG A 631 15.65 4.22 25.41
CA ARG A 631 15.65 4.39 23.95
C ARG A 631 14.40 5.09 23.46
N SER A 632 14.53 5.78 22.31
CA SER A 632 13.37 6.30 21.60
C SER A 632 12.52 5.13 21.12
N ALA A 633 11.22 5.18 21.42
CA ALA A 633 10.24 4.22 20.94
C ALA A 633 10.07 4.34 19.41
N ALA A 634 10.06 5.58 18.92
CA ALA A 634 10.21 5.96 17.52
C ALA A 634 10.45 7.49 17.44
N TYR A 635 11.24 7.93 16.47
CA TYR A 635 11.10 9.30 15.96
C TYR A 635 9.85 9.34 15.08
N GLY A 636 8.97 10.30 15.33
CA GLY A 636 7.72 10.40 14.61
C GLY A 636 7.06 11.76 14.77
N SER A 637 6.06 11.99 13.93
CA SER A 637 5.20 13.16 13.98
C SER A 637 3.74 12.72 13.90
N VAL A 638 2.80 13.59 14.31
CA VAL A 638 1.38 13.30 14.13
C VAL A 638 1.02 13.26 12.63
N ASP A 639 1.67 14.11 11.84
CA ASP A 639 1.41 14.28 10.42
C ASP A 639 1.93 13.07 9.62
N GLY A 640 3.21 12.70 9.81
CA GLY A 640 3.87 11.59 9.09
C GLY A 640 3.80 10.22 9.75
N GLY A 641 3.38 10.12 11.03
CA GLY A 641 3.46 8.88 11.80
C GLY A 641 4.91 8.55 12.23
N PRO A 642 5.28 7.27 12.37
CA PRO A 642 6.65 6.85 12.65
C PRO A 642 7.58 7.14 11.46
N LEU A 643 8.68 7.85 11.73
CA LEU A 643 9.65 8.35 10.74
C LEU A 643 10.99 7.62 10.83
N GLY A 644 11.45 7.28 12.04
CA GLY A 644 12.65 6.47 12.25
C GLY A 644 12.68 5.75 13.60
N TYR A 645 13.59 4.80 13.73
CA TYR A 645 13.77 3.98 14.94
C TYR A 645 15.22 3.91 15.39
N GLN A 646 15.44 3.52 16.64
CA GLN A 646 16.78 3.29 17.17
C GLN A 646 17.05 1.78 17.25
N CYS A 647 18.33 1.40 17.11
CA CYS A 647 18.81 0.09 17.52
C CYS A 647 19.65 0.20 18.81
N LEU A 648 20.16 -0.91 19.34
CA LEU A 648 21.00 -0.87 20.53
C LEU A 648 22.32 -0.10 20.34
N GLU A 649 22.84 -0.11 19.12
CA GLU A 649 24.09 0.56 18.73
C GLU A 649 23.87 2.04 18.32
N SER A 650 22.61 2.50 18.26
CA SER A 650 22.31 3.88 17.87
C SER A 650 22.71 4.85 18.99
N PRO A 651 23.55 5.86 18.71
CA PRO A 651 23.74 6.98 19.62
C PRO A 651 22.44 7.75 19.90
N SER A 652 22.47 8.59 20.92
CA SER A 652 21.37 9.53 21.18
C SER A 652 21.09 10.36 19.91
N ARG A 653 19.82 10.49 19.51
CA ARG A 653 19.32 11.23 18.33
C ARG A 653 19.59 10.63 16.95
N VAL A 654 20.35 9.53 16.86
CA VAL A 654 20.55 8.81 15.61
C VAL A 654 19.44 7.79 15.41
N HIS A 655 18.87 7.76 14.21
CA HIS A 655 17.78 6.85 13.86
C HIS A 655 18.06 6.17 12.51
N HIS A 656 17.66 4.90 12.42
CA HIS A 656 17.41 4.24 11.15
C HIS A 656 16.08 4.74 10.58
N LEU A 657 16.04 4.99 9.27
CA LEU A 657 14.82 5.33 8.56
C LEU A 657 13.87 4.12 8.51
N PHE A 658 12.57 4.33 8.71
CA PHE A 658 11.56 3.33 8.36
C PHE A 658 11.38 3.25 6.84
N ALA A 659 12.39 2.74 6.14
CA ALA A 659 12.48 2.72 4.68
C ALA A 659 11.38 1.86 4.01
N GLY A 660 10.70 0.99 4.76
CA GLY A 660 9.57 0.20 4.27
C GLY A 660 8.28 1.00 4.04
N ILE A 661 8.15 2.19 4.63
CA ILE A 661 6.93 3.04 4.49
C ILE A 661 7.22 4.40 3.87
N GLN A 662 8.48 4.84 3.81
CA GLN A 662 8.82 6.18 3.34
C GLN A 662 10.25 6.32 2.86
N THR A 663 10.48 7.35 2.05
CA THR A 663 11.80 7.89 1.76
C THR A 663 12.00 9.23 2.46
N LEU A 664 13.27 9.59 2.63
CA LEU A 664 13.71 10.85 3.21
C LEU A 664 14.65 11.53 2.21
N GLU A 665 14.41 12.80 1.93
CA GLU A 665 15.35 13.73 1.34
C GLU A 665 15.84 14.68 2.43
N ILE A 666 17.13 14.98 2.45
CA ILE A 666 17.69 16.06 3.28
C ILE A 666 18.07 17.18 2.31
N LEU A 667 17.27 18.24 2.32
CA LEU A 667 17.40 19.35 1.38
C LEU A 667 18.07 20.55 2.04
N ASP A 668 18.66 21.41 1.23
CA ASP A 668 19.18 22.70 1.65
C ASP A 668 18.10 23.49 2.41
N GLN A 669 18.51 24.32 3.36
CA GLN A 669 17.59 25.07 4.23
C GLN A 669 16.83 26.15 3.45
N GLU A 670 17.43 26.71 2.40
CA GLU A 670 16.85 27.78 1.59
C GLU A 670 16.40 27.28 0.21
N GLU A 671 17.02 26.21 -0.31
CA GLU A 671 16.78 25.69 -1.66
C GLU A 671 16.20 24.26 -1.69
N ASP A 672 15.42 23.93 -2.74
CA ASP A 672 14.86 22.59 -3.01
C ASP A 672 15.90 21.61 -3.61
N ARG A 673 17.17 21.72 -3.21
CA ARG A 673 18.25 20.82 -3.66
C ARG A 673 18.78 19.94 -2.52
N PRO A 674 19.14 18.67 -2.77
CA PRO A 674 19.79 17.83 -1.78
C PRO A 674 21.09 18.45 -1.25
N VAL A 675 21.35 18.27 0.05
CA VAL A 675 22.63 18.67 0.67
C VAL A 675 23.76 17.71 0.33
N GLY A 676 25.00 18.13 0.49
CA GLY A 676 26.18 17.28 0.37
C GLY A 676 26.29 16.24 1.50
N PRO A 677 27.17 15.23 1.36
CA PRO A 677 27.39 14.23 2.41
C PRO A 677 27.74 14.86 3.77
N GLY A 678 27.01 14.46 4.82
CA GLY A 678 27.19 14.95 6.19
C GLY A 678 26.71 16.38 6.47
N GLU A 679 26.25 17.11 5.45
CA GLU A 679 25.72 18.47 5.61
C GLU A 679 24.35 18.47 6.27
N THR A 680 24.05 19.58 6.97
CA THR A 680 22.77 19.77 7.66
C THR A 680 21.75 20.35 6.71
N GLY A 681 20.55 19.77 6.71
CA GLY A 681 19.43 20.25 5.91
C GLY A 681 18.08 19.95 6.55
N ARG A 682 17.02 20.40 5.89
CA ARG A 682 15.63 20.13 6.28
C ARG A 682 15.20 18.73 5.88
N LEU A 683 14.47 18.07 6.78
CA LEU A 683 13.97 16.71 6.56
C LEU A 683 12.66 16.74 5.77
N VAL A 684 12.68 16.14 4.58
CA VAL A 684 11.54 16.09 3.65
C VAL A 684 11.19 14.63 3.37
N PHE A 685 9.98 14.22 3.76
CA PHE A 685 9.54 12.83 3.70
C PHE A 685 8.55 12.59 2.56
N THR A 686 8.66 11.44 1.91
CA THR A 686 7.62 10.92 1.01
C THR A 686 7.09 9.60 1.57
N ALA A 687 5.82 9.55 1.93
CA ALA A 687 5.18 8.36 2.48
C ALA A 687 4.54 7.52 1.36
N HIS A 688 4.95 6.25 1.25
CA HIS A 688 4.48 5.35 0.19
C HIS A 688 3.22 4.56 0.58
N THR A 689 2.96 4.46 1.88
CA THR A 689 1.88 3.64 2.45
C THR A 689 0.74 4.44 3.07
N ARG A 690 0.73 5.77 2.93
CA ARG A 690 -0.39 6.64 3.34
C ARG A 690 -1.37 6.85 2.19
N ARG A 691 -2.60 6.41 2.38
CA ARG A 691 -3.70 6.39 1.42
C ARG A 691 -4.83 7.38 1.77
N GLY A 692 -5.07 7.60 3.06
CA GLY A 692 -6.06 8.54 3.58
C GLY A 692 -5.63 10.00 3.42
N GLN A 693 -4.32 10.25 3.42
CA GLN A 693 -3.73 11.55 3.14
C GLN A 693 -2.31 11.35 2.61
N ARG A 694 -2.10 11.62 1.31
CA ARG A 694 -0.78 11.49 0.68
C ARG A 694 0.18 12.56 1.22
N LEU A 695 1.40 12.13 1.51
CA LEU A 695 2.50 13.01 1.90
C LEU A 695 3.63 12.79 0.90
N ASP A 696 3.64 13.59 -0.16
CA ASP A 696 4.68 13.57 -1.18
C ASP A 696 5.60 14.78 -0.97
N ARG A 697 6.91 14.53 -0.81
CA ARG A 697 7.93 15.55 -0.50
C ARG A 697 7.46 16.57 0.55
N TYR A 698 7.03 16.06 1.70
CA TYR A 698 6.51 16.85 2.81
C TYR A 698 7.62 17.25 3.80
N GLU A 699 7.79 18.54 3.99
CA GLU A 699 8.76 19.09 4.96
C GLU A 699 8.22 19.00 6.39
N ILE A 700 8.89 18.23 7.24
CA ILE A 700 8.45 17.99 8.62
C ILE A 700 8.81 19.15 9.58
N GLY A 701 9.59 20.12 9.14
CA GLY A 701 10.07 21.25 9.95
C GLY A 701 11.14 20.88 10.99
N ASP A 702 11.82 19.75 10.79
CA ASP A 702 13.00 19.34 11.56
C ASP A 702 14.25 19.39 10.66
N LEU A 703 15.41 19.59 11.29
CA LEU A 703 16.73 19.55 10.66
C LEU A 703 17.45 18.23 10.99
N GLY A 704 18.22 17.75 10.04
CA GLY A 704 19.11 16.60 10.25
C GLY A 704 20.18 16.49 9.19
N ARG A 705 20.97 15.42 9.30
CA ARG A 705 22.03 15.08 8.35
C ARG A 705 22.13 13.57 8.17
N TRP A 706 22.61 13.16 7.00
CA TRP A 706 22.91 11.76 6.72
C TRP A 706 24.14 11.28 7.50
N LEU A 707 24.12 10.00 7.86
CA LEU A 707 25.28 9.29 8.37
C LEU A 707 25.62 8.17 7.39
N ASP A 708 26.74 8.34 6.68
CA ASP A 708 27.15 7.44 5.60
C ASP A 708 27.74 6.11 6.09
N GLU A 709 28.19 6.06 7.35
CA GLU A 709 28.77 4.86 7.91
C GLU A 709 27.71 3.75 8.07
N ASP A 710 28.11 2.50 7.95
CA ASP A 710 27.27 1.37 8.30
C ASP A 710 27.05 1.31 9.82
N CYS A 711 25.88 0.84 10.26
CA CYS A 711 25.63 0.67 11.68
C CYS A 711 26.29 -0.61 12.21
N PRO A 712 26.93 -0.58 13.41
CA PRO A 712 27.44 -1.80 14.03
C PRO A 712 26.38 -2.88 14.29
N CYS A 713 25.09 -2.54 14.29
CA CYS A 713 24.01 -3.51 14.41
C CYS A 713 23.82 -4.40 13.17
N GLY A 714 24.50 -4.10 12.06
CA GLY A 714 24.45 -4.87 10.80
C GLY A 714 23.35 -4.46 9.83
N ARG A 715 22.41 -3.59 10.24
CA ARG A 715 21.38 -3.05 9.33
C ARG A 715 22.00 -2.08 8.33
N ARG A 716 21.51 -2.17 7.09
CA ARG A 716 21.87 -1.33 5.93
C ARG A 716 20.76 -0.34 5.55
N THR A 717 19.79 -0.12 6.45
CA THR A 717 18.80 0.94 6.29
C THR A 717 19.46 2.32 6.50
N PRO A 718 19.10 3.36 5.72
CA PRO A 718 19.66 4.70 5.83
C PRO A 718 19.57 5.24 7.26
N ARG A 719 20.60 5.93 7.70
CA ARG A 719 20.67 6.53 9.04
C ARG A 719 20.78 8.03 8.96
N PHE A 720 20.05 8.71 9.84
CA PHE A 720 20.14 10.16 9.97
C PHE A 720 20.21 10.57 11.43
N GLU A 721 20.87 11.70 11.67
CA GLU A 721 20.90 12.36 12.97
C GLU A 721 19.85 13.47 13.00
N LEU A 722 19.00 13.46 14.02
CA LEU A 722 18.02 14.52 14.28
C LEU A 722 18.67 15.66 15.08
N LEU A 723 18.77 16.84 14.48
CA LEU A 723 19.45 18.00 15.08
C LEU A 723 18.50 18.93 15.83
N GLY A 724 17.20 18.87 15.56
CA GLY A 724 16.16 19.66 16.21
C GLY A 724 15.17 20.25 15.22
N ARG A 725 14.36 21.21 15.66
CA ARG A 725 13.41 21.90 14.79
C ARG A 725 14.04 23.07 14.05
N VAL A 726 13.46 23.40 12.90
CA VAL A 726 13.66 24.71 12.27
C VAL A 726 13.19 25.77 13.28
N GLY A 727 14.12 26.61 13.76
CA GLY A 727 13.91 27.57 14.86
C GLY A 727 14.54 27.20 16.21
N ASP A 728 14.75 25.91 16.53
CA ASP A 728 15.67 25.52 17.64
C ASP A 728 17.13 25.84 17.21
N VAL A 729 17.38 25.75 15.91
CA VAL A 729 18.58 26.26 15.26
C VAL A 729 18.26 27.66 14.74
N PHE A 730 19.00 28.64 15.21
CA PHE A 730 18.84 30.04 14.87
C PHE A 730 20.17 30.62 14.42
N ARG A 731 20.12 31.68 13.62
CA ARG A 731 21.32 32.35 13.13
C ARG A 731 21.62 33.58 13.99
N SER A 732 22.84 33.67 14.49
CA SER A 732 23.36 34.86 15.16
C SER A 732 24.85 35.02 14.83
N GLY A 733 25.25 36.23 14.44
CA GLY A 733 26.61 36.58 14.01
C GLY A 733 27.24 35.61 13.03
N GLY A 734 26.52 35.33 11.94
CA GLY A 734 27.01 34.52 10.82
C GLY A 734 27.03 33.00 11.05
N HIS A 735 26.77 32.52 12.27
CA HIS A 735 26.83 31.09 12.62
C HIS A 735 25.44 30.52 12.93
N PHE A 736 25.26 29.21 12.73
CA PHE A 736 24.07 28.48 13.16
C PHE A 736 24.26 27.99 14.59
N LEU A 737 23.48 28.56 15.51
CA LEU A 737 23.49 28.20 16.91
C LEU A 737 22.25 27.34 17.23
N ASN A 738 22.42 26.31 18.04
CA ASN A 738 21.39 25.36 18.38
C ASN A 738 21.05 25.52 19.87
N TYR A 739 19.81 25.94 20.15
CA TYR A 739 19.24 26.05 21.50
C TYR A 739 19.55 24.83 22.38
N ARG A 740 19.44 23.62 21.82
CA ARG A 740 19.67 22.38 22.58
C ARG A 740 21.14 22.20 22.98
N ARG A 741 22.08 22.82 22.25
CA ARG A 741 23.49 22.85 22.64
C ARG A 741 23.67 23.71 23.89
N PHE A 742 22.95 24.84 24.00
CA PHE A 742 22.95 25.62 25.24
C PHE A 742 22.42 24.80 26.42
N VAL A 743 21.31 24.08 26.24
CA VAL A 743 20.79 23.18 27.29
C VAL A 743 21.81 22.12 27.69
N SER A 744 22.50 21.50 26.73
CA SER A 744 23.55 20.51 27.04
C SER A 744 24.73 21.12 27.81
N VAL A 745 25.19 22.31 27.43
CA VAL A 745 26.30 22.98 28.11
C VAL A 745 25.92 23.39 29.52
N ALA A 746 24.70 23.91 29.72
CA ALA A 746 24.19 24.23 31.05
C ALA A 746 24.13 22.98 31.95
N GLY A 747 23.63 21.86 31.42
CA GLY A 747 23.62 20.59 32.14
C GLY A 747 25.03 20.08 32.47
N GLU A 748 25.94 20.08 31.51
CA GLU A 748 27.31 19.57 31.67
C GLU A 748 28.19 20.41 32.59
N ALA A 749 28.04 21.74 32.57
CA ALA A 749 28.88 22.65 33.35
C ALA A 749 28.33 22.88 34.76
N PHE A 750 27.01 22.82 34.93
CA PHE A 750 26.34 23.30 36.14
C PHE A 750 25.34 22.33 36.77
N ASP A 751 25.17 21.13 36.22
CA ASP A 751 24.11 20.21 36.67
C ASP A 751 22.72 20.87 36.61
N TYR A 752 22.52 21.69 35.58
CA TYR A 752 21.33 22.53 35.45
C TYR A 752 20.14 21.75 34.88
N THR A 753 19.02 21.76 35.60
CA THR A 753 17.76 21.07 35.22
C THR A 753 16.55 22.00 35.14
N GLY A 754 16.75 23.32 35.23
CA GLY A 754 15.71 24.34 35.09
C GLY A 754 15.40 24.73 33.64
N ASP A 755 14.47 25.67 33.46
CA ASP A 755 14.11 26.21 32.15
C ASP A 755 15.24 27.10 31.59
N LEU A 756 15.53 26.99 30.30
CA LEU A 756 16.52 27.82 29.60
C LEU A 756 15.82 28.47 28.41
N GLN A 757 16.05 29.76 28.17
CA GLN A 757 15.48 30.45 27.01
C GLN A 757 16.54 31.34 26.37
N ILE A 758 16.61 31.32 25.05
CA ILE A 758 17.47 32.22 24.30
C ILE A 758 16.62 33.39 23.80
N VAL A 759 17.10 34.61 24.00
CA VAL A 759 16.48 35.82 23.47
C VAL A 759 17.46 36.49 22.53
N LEU A 760 17.05 36.69 21.29
CA LEU A 760 17.79 37.41 20.26
C LEU A 760 17.20 38.81 20.15
N ASP A 761 18.06 39.81 20.19
CA ASP A 761 17.69 41.21 20.16
C ASP A 761 18.73 42.01 19.36
N GLU A 762 18.45 43.26 19.05
CA GLU A 762 19.34 44.16 18.34
C GLU A 762 19.43 45.50 19.07
N VAL A 763 20.65 45.94 19.40
CA VAL A 763 20.88 47.21 20.09
C VAL A 763 21.84 48.06 19.24
N GLY A 764 21.29 48.96 18.43
CA GLY A 764 22.06 49.72 17.44
C GLY A 764 22.34 48.88 16.19
N ASP A 765 23.60 48.81 15.74
CA ASP A 765 24.04 47.99 14.60
C ASP A 765 24.66 46.65 15.03
N GLN A 766 24.46 46.23 16.29
CA GLN A 766 25.08 45.03 16.86
C GLN A 766 24.02 44.06 17.40
N GLU A 767 24.08 42.82 16.93
CA GLU A 767 23.22 41.73 17.42
C GLU A 767 23.54 41.41 18.89
N ARG A 768 22.49 41.11 19.65
CA ARG A 768 22.57 40.74 21.06
C ARG A 768 21.92 39.37 21.28
N LEU A 769 22.66 38.46 21.93
CA LEU A 769 22.17 37.13 22.32
C LEU A 769 22.15 37.04 23.84
N ILE A 770 20.98 36.74 24.41
CA ILE A 770 20.76 36.63 25.86
C ILE A 770 20.41 35.19 26.20
N ILE A 771 21.12 34.60 27.15
CA ILE A 771 20.82 33.29 27.73
C ILE A 771 20.09 33.51 29.06
N ARG A 772 18.80 33.20 29.12
CA ARG A 772 17.99 33.22 30.34
C ARG A 772 17.99 31.87 31.02
N LEU A 773 18.27 31.87 32.33
CA LEU A 773 18.19 30.70 33.20
C LEU A 773 17.29 31.01 34.40
N ASP A 774 16.59 29.99 34.89
CA ASP A 774 15.75 30.04 36.07
C ASP A 774 16.61 30.32 37.30
N ARG A 775 16.40 31.50 37.90
CA ARG A 775 17.16 31.99 39.04
C ARG A 775 17.19 31.01 40.22
N ASP A 776 16.11 30.27 40.45
CA ASP A 776 15.99 29.39 41.61
C ASP A 776 16.73 28.06 41.42
N ARG A 777 17.14 27.76 40.17
CA ARG A 777 17.83 26.51 39.79
C ARG A 777 19.21 26.74 39.19
N ALA A 778 19.54 27.97 38.79
CA ALA A 778 20.78 28.33 38.14
C ALA A 778 21.93 28.55 39.14
N PRO A 779 23.20 28.46 38.68
CA PRO A 779 24.34 28.95 39.45
C PRO A 779 24.16 30.44 39.81
N ALA A 780 24.59 30.83 41.01
CA ALA A 780 24.42 32.21 41.51
C ALA A 780 25.24 33.28 40.76
N ASP A 781 26.05 32.90 39.76
CA ASP A 781 27.03 33.77 39.10
C ASP A 781 26.90 33.71 37.56
N ALA A 782 26.35 34.78 36.98
CA ALA A 782 26.13 34.92 35.54
C ALA A 782 27.43 35.01 34.73
N GLU A 783 28.52 35.56 35.29
CA GLU A 783 29.84 35.65 34.62
C GLU A 783 30.46 34.25 34.46
N LYS A 784 30.32 33.42 35.49
CA LYS A 784 30.77 32.02 35.44
C LYS A 784 29.98 31.23 34.40
N VAL A 785 28.68 31.45 34.33
CA VAL A 785 27.80 30.85 33.31
C VAL A 785 28.23 31.24 31.91
N TRP A 786 28.44 32.54 31.68
CA TRP A 786 28.91 33.06 30.40
C TRP A 786 30.21 32.39 29.94
N THR A 787 31.17 32.25 30.87
CA THR A 787 32.49 31.67 30.59
C THR A 787 32.40 30.21 30.12
N GLU A 788 31.60 29.39 30.78
CA GLU A 788 31.43 27.97 30.41
C GLU A 788 30.72 27.81 29.06
N PHE A 789 29.76 28.68 28.76
CA PHE A 789 29.09 28.67 27.45
C PHE A 789 30.04 28.92 26.30
N VAL A 790 30.88 29.94 26.42
CA VAL A 790 31.91 30.26 25.42
C VAL A 790 32.92 29.11 25.32
N GLN A 791 33.43 28.56 26.44
CA GLN A 791 34.45 27.50 26.38
C GLN A 791 33.96 26.17 25.79
N ARG A 792 32.68 25.82 25.98
CA ARG A 792 32.13 24.50 25.59
C ARG A 792 31.30 24.52 24.33
N TYR A 793 31.05 25.70 23.77
CA TYR A 793 30.34 25.88 22.51
C TYR A 793 31.20 26.67 21.49
N PRO A 794 32.01 25.97 20.66
CA PRO A 794 32.93 26.60 19.71
C PRO A 794 32.31 27.62 18.75
N ASP A 795 31.09 27.33 18.25
CA ASP A 795 30.39 28.24 17.34
C ASP A 795 29.97 29.54 18.06
N LEU A 796 29.63 29.45 19.36
CA LEU A 796 29.29 30.60 20.20
C LEU A 796 30.53 31.43 20.55
N GLU A 797 31.66 30.79 20.83
CA GLU A 797 32.95 31.48 21.04
C GLU A 797 33.41 32.23 19.81
N THR A 798 33.29 31.58 18.64
CA THR A 798 33.69 32.17 17.36
C THR A 798 32.89 33.45 17.11
N THR A 799 31.56 33.40 17.27
CA THR A 799 30.71 34.57 16.98
C THR A 799 30.76 35.67 18.05
N ALA A 800 30.80 35.32 19.35
CA ALA A 800 30.69 36.30 20.44
C ALA A 800 32.03 36.87 20.91
N VAL A 801 33.13 36.11 20.79
CA VAL A 801 34.45 36.50 21.33
C VAL A 801 35.46 36.77 20.22
N ARG A 802 35.58 35.84 19.26
CA ARG A 802 36.62 35.93 18.22
C ARG A 802 36.26 36.93 17.13
N ASP A 803 35.07 36.81 16.57
CA ASP A 803 34.60 37.65 15.47
C ASP A 803 33.81 38.87 16.00
N GLN A 804 33.38 38.84 17.27
CA GLN A 804 32.66 39.91 17.96
C GLN A 804 31.42 40.41 17.20
N LEU A 805 30.78 39.51 16.45
CA LEU A 805 29.59 39.80 15.66
C LEU A 805 28.34 39.89 16.52
N VAL A 806 28.37 39.31 17.72
CA VAL A 806 27.24 39.24 18.67
C VAL A 806 27.71 39.60 20.08
N SER A 807 26.94 40.44 20.77
CA SER A 807 27.11 40.66 22.21
C SER A 807 26.36 39.59 23.01
N LEU A 808 27.09 38.73 23.73
CA LEU A 808 26.52 37.64 24.53
C LEU A 808 26.27 38.07 25.98
N HIS A 809 25.05 37.86 26.49
CA HIS A 809 24.66 38.12 27.87
C HIS A 809 24.03 36.90 28.54
N VAL A 810 24.08 36.85 29.86
CA VAL A 810 23.41 35.84 30.68
C VAL A 810 22.53 36.54 31.71
N GLU A 811 21.26 36.15 31.78
CA GLU A 811 20.26 36.69 32.70
C GLU A 811 19.69 35.57 33.60
N LEU A 812 19.62 35.83 34.91
CA LEU A 812 19.00 34.93 35.88
C LEU A 812 17.61 35.47 36.24
N VAL A 813 16.57 34.87 35.69
CA VAL A 813 15.19 35.37 35.73
C VAL A 813 14.27 34.42 36.50
N PRO A 814 13.22 34.93 37.18
CA PRO A 814 12.22 34.08 37.81
C PRO A 814 11.35 33.37 36.75
N ALA A 815 10.70 32.26 37.13
CA ALA A 815 9.98 31.36 36.21
C ALA A 815 8.86 32.04 35.41
N GLU A 816 8.29 33.15 35.90
CA GLU A 816 7.22 33.89 35.20
C GLU A 816 7.70 34.73 34.01
N GLU A 817 8.99 35.03 33.92
CA GLU A 817 9.57 35.85 32.84
C GLU A 817 9.92 35.03 31.59
N PHE A 818 9.73 33.72 31.64
CA PHE A 818 9.92 32.83 30.49
C PHE A 818 8.70 32.86 29.56
N GLU A 819 8.91 33.22 28.28
CA GLU A 819 7.83 33.16 27.29
C GLU A 819 7.35 31.72 27.05
N ARG A 820 6.04 31.51 27.10
CA ARG A 820 5.39 30.21 26.85
C ARG A 820 4.29 30.36 25.80
N THR A 821 4.10 29.31 25.01
CA THR A 821 3.01 29.26 24.02
C THR A 821 1.64 29.27 24.69
N THR A 822 0.75 30.15 24.24
CA THR A 822 -0.60 30.37 24.81
C THR A 822 -1.50 29.14 24.79
N ASN A 823 -1.35 28.26 23.80
CA ASN A 823 -2.22 27.09 23.64
C ASN A 823 -1.69 25.81 24.31
N SER A 824 -0.37 25.65 24.47
CA SER A 824 0.23 24.38 24.92
C SER A 824 1.01 24.49 26.23
N GLY A 825 1.25 25.71 26.74
CA GLY A 825 2.05 25.95 27.95
C GLY A 825 3.54 25.61 27.80
N LYS A 826 3.98 25.15 26.63
CA LYS A 826 5.38 24.84 26.35
C LYS A 826 6.23 26.10 26.30
N LEU A 827 7.42 26.01 26.86
CA LEU A 827 8.47 27.03 26.79
C LEU A 827 8.82 27.33 25.34
N VAL A 828 8.89 28.62 24.99
CA VAL A 828 9.43 29.07 23.71
C VAL A 828 10.95 29.07 23.84
N ALA A 829 11.62 28.14 23.17
CA ALA A 829 13.05 27.92 23.34
C ALA A 829 13.92 29.12 22.90
N VAL A 830 13.54 29.74 21.79
CA VAL A 830 14.22 30.90 21.21
C VAL A 830 13.17 31.97 20.93
N VAL A 831 13.36 33.15 21.52
CA VAL A 831 12.55 34.36 21.28
C VAL A 831 13.39 35.28 20.40
N ASP A 832 12.92 35.59 19.20
CA ASP A 832 13.62 36.49 18.28
C ASP A 832 12.90 37.85 18.23
N ASP A 833 13.40 38.82 18.98
CA ASP A 833 12.87 40.19 19.05
C ASP A 833 13.48 41.11 17.98
N ARG A 834 14.47 40.64 17.19
CA ARG A 834 15.03 41.41 16.05
C ARG A 834 13.94 41.72 15.02
N GLU A 835 13.03 40.78 14.77
CA GLU A 835 11.90 40.97 13.86
C GLU A 835 10.82 41.92 14.42
N ARG A 836 10.73 42.08 15.75
CA ARG A 836 9.75 42.96 16.41
C ARG A 836 10.23 44.41 16.52
N ASN A 837 11.53 44.62 16.63
CA ASN A 837 12.16 45.95 16.74
C ASN A 837 12.48 46.61 15.39
N GLY A 838 12.33 45.87 14.28
CA GLY A 838 12.46 46.36 12.90
C GLY A 838 11.16 46.86 12.24
N ALA A 839 10.07 47.03 12.99
CA ALA A 839 8.76 47.49 12.50
C ALA A 839 8.54 49.01 12.65
#